data_AF-A0A4Q7N6B2-F1
#
_entry.id   AF-A0A4Q7N6B2-F1
#
_cell.length_a   1.000
_cell.length_b   1.000
_cell.length_c   1.000
_cell.angle_alpha   90.00
_cell.angle_beta   90.00
_cell.angle_gamma   90.00
#
_symmetry.space_group_name_H-M   'P 1'
#
loop_
_entity.id
_entity.type
_entity.pdbx_description
1 polymer ?
#
loop_
_entity_poly.entity_id
_entity_poly.type
_entity_poly.pdbx_seq_one_letter_code
_entity_poly.pdbx_strand_id
1 'polypeptide(L)'
;MMNSYKRTALSFGLSICICTPVSLYAQSTTHSAALAPMEKAMVSDRNNFFFIDPAHYPGGDASLPVGVFDSGTGGLTILNTLLNYDEHHNSTGKQGKDAVADFAKEKFIYLADQANMPYGNYYSEKKSDLLIEHVLKDVQFLMSDKYYAGAENKQYSTDKKRVKTIVIACNTATAYAKSHLEDFIRRTGINLKIIGVIDAGARGALEQIGKNENASIAVFATVGTVASGGYERTILAFKDKLGYTGKLNILSQGGYGLAEAVDEEPDFINRKASSPAANYRGPSLQSAEYKIDKTLLDLYNFNFDHNQMLCDTKNSDDCQVMQLNSTGNYVRYHLVSLMEKMRKSPGAPPLKALILGCTHYPYLVKEIRQTLQELYHYKKNGKYIYRPFMVADVKLIDPAVNVAAELYDHLAQQKLLNSEGNQAESEFYISVPNNDNPQTRTDAQGRFTYAYKYGRKAGEIQEYVKMVPFSESNIPAETFARFRELIPSTHALIQAYRNKQEKWKNALQVVDGIYKDFARKNDYPGLVYGIVRNGQLIYTGNTGLSNIEKQIPATSTSAFRIASMTKSFVSVAILQLRDQGKLKLDDPAYNYIPELKQQHYASDDAPLLTVRHLLTHAAGFPEDNPWGDRQLAISNEAMLAMVKKGISFSNSPGVKYEYSNLGFALLGYIIQQVSGLPYEEYIDKNILTPLNMAHTYWEYSKVPANELALGYRRLNNNWVEQPMLHSGAYGAMGGMITTIEDFAKYMNFHLSGWPARNGPEDGPLKRSSIREMQQPWNFNTLNARYQFPGETSACPMVAAYGYGLRWTRDCKGRVMVGHSGGLPGFGTNWTILPDYGIGVVCFANLTYASATYINTVVIDTLLDLTGATPRPIPVTPILDQRKKELVAFLPDWQNATNSDAFADNFFLDYFPDSLRKEAKDIFTKAGAIKSIGTMVPENNLRGYFLIEGEKATIEVRFTLTPETPAKIQEYEIRRL
;
A
#
# COMPACT_ATOMS: atom_id res chain seq x y z
N MET A 1 -10.47 -42.16 -59.51
CA MET A 1 -11.17 -43.21 -58.75
C MET A 1 -11.77 -42.51 -57.52
N MET A 2 -12.97 -41.92 -57.50
CA MET A 2 -14.32 -42.36 -57.86
C MET A 2 -14.92 -43.41 -56.89
N ASN A 3 -15.82 -42.91 -56.01
CA ASN A 3 -17.04 -43.48 -55.39
C ASN A 3 -17.11 -43.15 -53.88
N SER A 4 -18.02 -42.35 -53.30
CA SER A 4 -19.47 -42.06 -53.42
C SER A 4 -20.35 -42.86 -52.45
N TYR A 5 -21.14 -42.17 -51.61
CA TYR A 5 -22.55 -42.41 -51.15
C TYR A 5 -22.84 -41.35 -50.03
N LYS A 6 -23.62 -40.25 -50.21
CA LYS A 6 -25.11 -40.04 -50.15
C LYS A 6 -25.79 -40.72 -48.93
N ARG A 7 -26.72 -40.14 -48.13
CA ARG A 7 -27.58 -38.93 -48.16
C ARG A 7 -28.37 -38.77 -46.80
N THR A 8 -28.62 -37.53 -46.37
CA THR A 8 -29.86 -36.91 -45.78
C THR A 8 -30.48 -37.30 -44.40
N ALA A 9 -30.71 -36.30 -43.52
CA ALA A 9 -31.96 -36.08 -42.71
C ALA A 9 -31.95 -34.67 -42.05
N LEU A 10 -32.74 -33.70 -42.57
CA LEU A 10 -33.94 -33.06 -41.98
C LEU A 10 -33.79 -32.38 -40.61
N SER A 11 -33.84 -31.05 -40.63
CA SER A 11 -34.08 -30.16 -39.48
C SER A 11 -35.53 -29.70 -39.44
N PHE A 12 -36.23 -29.98 -38.34
CA PHE A 12 -37.51 -29.37 -37.98
C PHE A 12 -37.25 -28.29 -36.92
N GLY A 13 -37.54 -27.03 -37.24
CA GLY A 13 -37.58 -25.93 -36.27
C GLY A 13 -39.02 -25.48 -36.08
N LEU A 14 -39.60 -25.79 -34.92
CA LEU A 14 -40.93 -25.31 -34.51
C LEU A 14 -40.82 -23.84 -34.05
N SER A 15 -41.60 -22.96 -34.67
CA SER A 15 -41.87 -21.61 -34.16
C SER A 15 -42.82 -21.66 -32.96
N ILE A 16 -42.43 -21.06 -31.84
CA ILE A 16 -43.35 -20.61 -30.80
C ILE A 16 -43.03 -19.13 -30.54
N CYS A 17 -43.99 -18.28 -30.91
CA CYS A 17 -44.05 -16.87 -30.54
C CYS A 17 -44.31 -16.75 -29.03
N ILE A 18 -43.44 -16.06 -28.31
CA ILE A 18 -43.77 -15.43 -27.04
C ILE A 18 -43.32 -13.97 -27.12
N CYS A 19 -44.30 -13.08 -27.11
CA CYS A 19 -44.11 -11.63 -26.98
C CYS A 19 -43.41 -11.32 -25.66
N THR A 20 -42.20 -10.75 -25.73
CA THR A 20 -41.56 -10.09 -24.59
C THR A 20 -41.94 -8.60 -24.59
N PRO A 21 -42.27 -8.02 -23.42
CA PRO A 21 -42.55 -6.60 -23.34
C PRO A 21 -41.24 -5.82 -23.53
N VAL A 22 -41.31 -4.78 -24.36
CA VAL A 22 -40.25 -3.80 -24.57
C VAL A 22 -39.92 -3.15 -23.22
N SER A 23 -38.78 -3.52 -22.63
CA SER A 23 -38.22 -2.85 -21.47
C SER A 23 -37.59 -1.53 -21.92
N LEU A 24 -38.30 -0.45 -21.67
CA LEU A 24 -37.87 0.94 -21.86
C LEU A 24 -37.01 1.39 -20.67
N TYR A 25 -35.94 0.67 -20.31
CA TYR A 25 -34.95 1.15 -19.32
C TYR A 25 -33.55 0.59 -19.63
N ALA A 26 -32.93 1.17 -20.66
CA ALA A 26 -31.49 1.21 -20.79
C ALA A 26 -31.13 2.56 -21.43
N GLN A 27 -30.83 3.57 -20.61
CA GLN A 27 -29.93 4.60 -21.13
C GLN A 27 -28.61 3.90 -21.35
N SER A 28 -28.17 3.89 -22.61
CA SER A 28 -26.82 3.53 -23.00
C SER A 28 -25.84 4.21 -22.06
N THR A 29 -25.01 3.44 -21.37
CA THR A 29 -23.73 3.91 -20.83
C THR A 29 -22.94 4.42 -22.03
N THR A 30 -23.13 5.69 -22.40
CA THR A 30 -22.34 6.30 -23.45
C THR A 30 -20.94 6.45 -22.89
N HIS A 31 -20.08 5.50 -23.26
CA HIS A 31 -18.64 5.61 -23.11
C HIS A 31 -18.22 7.00 -23.62
N SER A 32 -17.81 7.89 -22.73
CA SER A 32 -17.36 9.22 -23.15
C SER A 32 -16.08 9.05 -23.93
N ALA A 33 -16.12 9.36 -25.24
CA ALA A 33 -14.96 9.25 -26.12
C ALA A 33 -13.77 10.09 -25.61
N ALA A 34 -14.03 11.13 -24.81
CA ALA A 34 -13.01 11.96 -24.18
C ALA A 34 -12.15 11.20 -23.15
N LEU A 35 -12.69 10.14 -22.52
CA LEU A 35 -12.01 9.38 -21.46
C LEU A 35 -11.18 8.21 -21.99
N ALA A 36 -11.45 7.75 -23.21
CA ALA A 36 -10.78 6.59 -23.80
C ALA A 36 -9.24 6.66 -23.79
N PRO A 37 -8.58 7.82 -24.03
CA PRO A 37 -7.12 7.91 -23.92
C PRO A 37 -6.60 7.60 -22.50
N MET A 38 -7.27 8.13 -21.47
CA MET A 38 -6.90 7.93 -20.07
C MET A 38 -7.10 6.47 -19.64
N GLU A 39 -8.26 5.89 -19.96
CA GLU A 39 -8.51 4.48 -19.64
C GLU A 39 -7.49 3.55 -20.30
N LYS A 40 -7.12 3.82 -21.56
CA LYS A 40 -6.10 3.06 -22.28
C LYS A 40 -4.72 3.20 -21.60
N ALA A 41 -4.34 4.40 -21.17
CA ALA A 41 -3.11 4.61 -20.43
C ALA A 41 -3.09 3.80 -19.13
N MET A 42 -4.23 3.75 -18.41
CA MET A 42 -4.35 3.00 -17.16
C MET A 42 -4.19 1.49 -17.31
N VAL A 43 -4.58 0.88 -18.45
CA VAL A 43 -4.59 -0.60 -18.57
C VAL A 43 -3.60 -1.16 -19.57
N SER A 44 -2.94 -0.31 -20.38
CA SER A 44 -2.06 -0.78 -21.47
C SER A 44 -0.67 -0.16 -21.49
N ASP A 45 -0.45 0.99 -20.87
CA ASP A 45 0.84 1.70 -20.93
C ASP A 45 1.65 1.49 -19.65
N ARG A 46 2.44 0.40 -19.59
CA ARG A 46 3.23 0.01 -18.39
C ARG A 46 4.19 1.09 -17.87
N ASN A 47 4.62 2.00 -18.74
CA ASN A 47 5.56 3.06 -18.40
C ASN A 47 4.84 4.32 -17.87
N ASN A 48 3.51 4.35 -17.93
CA ASN A 48 2.71 5.48 -17.47
C ASN A 48 2.57 5.50 -15.95
N PHE A 49 2.56 6.70 -15.36
CA PHE A 49 2.22 6.86 -13.94
C PHE A 49 0.84 6.26 -13.61
N PHE A 50 -0.15 6.45 -14.49
CA PHE A 50 -1.52 5.99 -14.26
C PHE A 50 -1.75 4.49 -14.47
N PHE A 51 -0.74 3.72 -14.90
CA PHE A 51 -0.90 2.28 -15.15
C PHE A 51 -1.28 1.50 -13.88
N ILE A 52 -2.29 0.65 -14.00
CA ILE A 52 -2.70 -0.40 -13.06
C ILE A 52 -2.54 -1.73 -13.77
N ASP A 53 -1.80 -2.69 -13.20
CA ASP A 53 -1.61 -4.01 -13.80
C ASP A 53 -2.84 -4.89 -13.52
N PRO A 54 -3.78 -5.07 -14.47
CA PRO A 54 -5.00 -5.79 -14.19
C PRO A 54 -4.76 -7.30 -14.10
N ALA A 55 -3.75 -7.79 -14.83
CA ALA A 55 -3.43 -9.22 -14.91
C ALA A 55 -2.87 -9.75 -13.58
N HIS A 56 -2.16 -8.90 -12.83
CA HIS A 56 -1.56 -9.25 -11.54
C HIS A 56 -2.17 -8.44 -10.37
N TYR A 57 -3.42 -7.99 -10.50
CA TYR A 57 -4.11 -7.32 -9.41
C TYR A 57 -4.41 -8.33 -8.28
N PRO A 58 -4.09 -8.04 -7.01
CA PRO A 58 -4.22 -8.99 -5.89
C PRO A 58 -5.67 -9.13 -5.40
N GLY A 59 -6.62 -9.40 -6.30
CA GLY A 59 -8.04 -9.59 -5.97
C GLY A 59 -8.25 -10.78 -5.05
N GLY A 60 -9.12 -10.63 -4.05
CA GLY A 60 -9.46 -11.71 -3.10
C GLY A 60 -8.60 -11.77 -1.84
N ASP A 61 -7.57 -10.94 -1.72
CA ASP A 61 -6.72 -10.89 -0.52
C ASP A 61 -7.36 -10.03 0.60
N ALA A 62 -7.86 -10.70 1.64
CA ALA A 62 -8.47 -10.06 2.81
C ALA A 62 -7.50 -9.18 3.61
N SER A 63 -6.18 -9.35 3.44
CA SER A 63 -5.16 -8.55 4.13
C SER A 63 -4.99 -7.16 3.53
N LEU A 64 -5.49 -6.90 2.31
CA LEU A 64 -5.42 -5.60 1.67
C LEU A 64 -6.33 -4.57 2.36
N PRO A 65 -5.98 -3.28 2.32
CA PRO A 65 -6.81 -2.20 2.85
C PRO A 65 -8.10 -1.97 2.05
N VAL A 66 -9.07 -1.33 2.71
CA VAL A 66 -10.22 -0.68 2.06
C VAL A 66 -9.81 0.72 1.63
N GLY A 67 -10.05 1.06 0.36
CA GLY A 67 -9.83 2.40 -0.17
C GLY A 67 -11.03 3.30 0.10
N VAL A 68 -10.78 4.53 0.54
CA VAL A 68 -11.81 5.57 0.73
C VAL A 68 -11.29 6.84 0.07
N PHE A 69 -12.09 7.50 -0.77
CA PHE A 69 -11.73 8.82 -1.28
C PHE A 69 -12.88 9.81 -1.27
N ASP A 70 -12.53 11.08 -1.07
CA ASP A 70 -13.42 12.23 -1.22
C ASP A 70 -12.67 13.34 -1.97
N SER A 71 -13.41 14.31 -2.49
CA SER A 71 -12.91 15.54 -3.08
C SER A 71 -12.12 16.44 -2.12
N GLY A 72 -12.08 16.10 -0.83
CA GLY A 72 -11.39 16.87 0.20
C GLY A 72 -11.29 16.07 1.51
N THR A 73 -11.24 16.77 2.64
CA THR A 73 -11.13 16.12 3.96
C THR A 73 -12.47 15.80 4.62
N GLY A 74 -13.60 16.24 4.06
CA GLY A 74 -14.94 15.98 4.58
C GLY A 74 -15.28 14.49 4.69
N GLY A 75 -14.79 13.67 3.76
CA GLY A 75 -14.95 12.21 3.74
C GLY A 75 -14.32 11.48 4.91
N LEU A 76 -13.47 12.14 5.70
CA LEU A 76 -12.96 11.58 6.95
C LEU A 76 -14.08 11.30 7.97
N THR A 77 -15.25 11.94 7.83
CA THR A 77 -16.45 11.61 8.62
C THR A 77 -16.93 10.19 8.37
N ILE A 78 -16.96 9.76 7.10
CA ILE A 78 -17.36 8.40 6.72
C ILE A 78 -16.34 7.41 7.27
N LEU A 79 -15.04 7.70 7.12
CA LEU A 79 -14.01 6.86 7.72
C LEU A 79 -14.18 6.78 9.24
N ASN A 80 -14.48 7.89 9.91
CA ASN A 80 -14.75 7.88 11.34
C ASN A 80 -15.96 7.01 11.70
N THR A 81 -17.02 7.03 10.90
CA THR A 81 -18.16 6.12 11.07
C THR A 81 -17.74 4.67 10.91
N LEU A 82 -16.92 4.33 9.90
CA LEU A 82 -16.37 2.98 9.73
C LEU A 82 -15.56 2.54 10.96
N LEU A 83 -14.69 3.40 11.48
CA LEU A 83 -13.85 3.08 12.63
C LEU A 83 -14.64 2.83 13.92
N ASN A 84 -15.86 3.36 14.03
CA ASN A 84 -16.71 3.26 15.21
C ASN A 84 -17.98 2.43 14.96
N TYR A 85 -18.10 1.76 13.81
CA TYR A 85 -19.25 0.93 13.47
C TYR A 85 -19.23 -0.37 14.28
N ASP A 86 -20.29 -0.63 15.05
CA ASP A 86 -20.47 -1.80 15.93
C ASP A 86 -21.95 -2.20 15.86
N GLU A 87 -22.27 -3.03 14.87
CA GLU A 87 -23.61 -3.60 14.68
C GLU A 87 -23.58 -5.13 14.56
N HIS A 88 -22.39 -5.77 14.65
CA HIS A 88 -22.23 -7.22 14.65
C HIS A 88 -21.27 -7.69 15.75
N HIS A 89 -21.49 -8.92 16.22
CA HIS A 89 -20.58 -9.57 17.14
C HIS A 89 -19.36 -10.07 16.39
N ASN A 90 -18.19 -9.46 16.61
CA ASN A 90 -16.95 -9.73 15.87
C ASN A 90 -16.49 -11.20 15.92
N SER A 91 -16.88 -11.93 16.97
CA SER A 91 -16.56 -13.35 17.13
C SER A 91 -17.49 -14.30 16.35
N THR A 92 -18.74 -13.91 16.08
CA THR A 92 -19.75 -14.79 15.48
C THR A 92 -20.30 -14.31 14.14
N GLY A 93 -20.09 -13.03 13.78
CA GLY A 93 -20.66 -12.39 12.61
C GLY A 93 -22.18 -12.20 12.67
N LYS A 94 -22.82 -12.50 13.80
CA LYS A 94 -24.26 -12.27 14.00
C LYS A 94 -24.52 -10.81 14.30
N GLN A 95 -25.65 -10.30 13.82
CA GLN A 95 -26.14 -8.97 14.15
C GLN A 95 -26.29 -8.79 15.66
N GLY A 96 -25.85 -7.65 16.19
CA GLY A 96 -25.83 -7.30 17.61
C GLY A 96 -24.52 -6.64 18.00
N LYS A 97 -24.52 -5.80 19.04
CA LYS A 97 -23.35 -5.02 19.45
C LYS A 97 -22.48 -5.77 20.46
N ASP A 98 -21.16 -5.64 20.36
CA ASP A 98 -20.22 -6.23 21.34
C ASP A 98 -19.19 -5.25 21.92
N ALA A 99 -19.37 -3.95 21.65
CA ALA A 99 -18.46 -2.88 22.05
C ALA A 99 -17.07 -2.95 21.41
N VAL A 100 -16.89 -3.79 20.38
CA VAL A 100 -15.71 -3.81 19.52
C VAL A 100 -16.16 -3.38 18.13
N ALA A 101 -15.47 -2.42 17.52
CA ALA A 101 -15.81 -1.99 16.17
C ALA A 101 -15.68 -3.16 15.18
N ASP A 102 -16.66 -3.34 14.31
CA ASP A 102 -16.73 -4.38 13.27
C ASP A 102 -15.51 -4.35 12.34
N PHE A 103 -14.96 -3.16 12.12
CA PHE A 103 -13.79 -2.94 11.28
C PHE A 103 -12.48 -2.77 12.08
N ALA A 104 -12.44 -3.13 13.38
CA ALA A 104 -11.28 -2.93 14.27
C ALA A 104 -9.95 -3.50 13.73
N LYS A 105 -10.02 -4.51 12.86
CA LYS A 105 -8.87 -5.17 12.24
C LYS A 105 -8.64 -4.76 10.78
N GLU A 106 -9.49 -3.90 10.24
CA GLU A 106 -9.31 -3.42 8.87
C GLU A 106 -8.26 -2.33 8.77
N LYS A 107 -7.68 -2.21 7.57
CA LYS A 107 -6.78 -1.12 7.22
C LYS A 107 -7.46 -0.25 6.19
N PHE A 108 -7.23 1.05 6.25
CA PHE A 108 -7.81 2.00 5.32
C PHE A 108 -6.72 2.75 4.56
N ILE A 109 -6.96 3.03 3.29
CA ILE A 109 -6.22 4.05 2.54
C ILE A 109 -7.21 5.16 2.24
N TYR A 110 -6.97 6.33 2.82
CA TYR A 110 -7.79 7.53 2.58
C TYR A 110 -7.11 8.46 1.57
N LEU A 111 -7.86 8.93 0.58
CA LEU A 111 -7.44 9.98 -0.35
C LEU A 111 -8.36 11.20 -0.27
N ALA A 112 -7.80 12.38 -0.04
CA ALA A 112 -8.45 13.68 -0.25
C ALA A 112 -7.98 14.31 -1.57
N ASP A 113 -8.82 14.44 -2.58
CA ASP A 113 -8.47 15.15 -3.83
C ASP A 113 -8.59 16.68 -3.71
N GLN A 114 -7.86 17.24 -2.73
CA GLN A 114 -7.93 18.65 -2.34
C GLN A 114 -7.57 19.61 -3.49
N ALA A 115 -6.61 19.26 -4.34
CA ALA A 115 -6.19 20.13 -5.44
C ALA A 115 -7.32 20.43 -6.42
N ASN A 116 -8.20 19.44 -6.68
CA ASN A 116 -9.32 19.58 -7.62
C ASN A 116 -10.63 19.98 -6.94
N MET A 117 -10.70 20.10 -5.62
CA MET A 117 -11.89 20.55 -4.87
C MET A 117 -12.35 21.96 -5.27
N PRO A 118 -13.66 22.30 -5.21
CA PRO A 118 -14.80 21.40 -5.01
C PRO A 118 -15.33 20.81 -6.31
N TYR A 119 -15.74 19.53 -6.25
CA TYR A 119 -16.29 18.80 -7.39
C TYR A 119 -17.63 19.33 -7.90
N GLY A 120 -18.42 19.99 -7.04
CA GLY A 120 -19.73 20.54 -7.42
C GLY A 120 -19.66 21.55 -8.57
N ASN A 121 -18.54 22.28 -8.69
CA ASN A 121 -18.40 23.36 -9.66
C ASN A 121 -18.12 22.88 -11.08
N TYR A 122 -17.54 21.68 -11.27
CA TYR A 122 -17.26 21.16 -12.61
C TYR A 122 -18.54 21.00 -13.43
N TYR A 123 -19.66 20.66 -12.79
CA TYR A 123 -20.94 20.60 -13.48
C TYR A 123 -21.41 21.99 -13.93
N SER A 124 -21.37 22.98 -13.05
CA SER A 124 -21.76 24.37 -13.36
C SER A 124 -20.94 24.97 -14.49
N GLU A 125 -19.67 24.57 -14.59
CA GLU A 125 -18.73 24.95 -15.66
C GLU A 125 -18.83 24.07 -16.92
N LYS A 126 -19.80 23.13 -16.98
CA LYS A 126 -20.00 22.18 -18.09
C LYS A 126 -18.78 21.29 -18.37
N LYS A 127 -18.15 20.80 -17.30
CA LYS A 127 -16.93 19.97 -17.28
C LYS A 127 -17.17 18.60 -16.65
N SER A 128 -18.33 17.99 -16.90
CA SER A 128 -18.68 16.67 -16.34
C SER A 128 -17.70 15.55 -16.75
N ASP A 129 -17.23 15.52 -18.01
CA ASP A 129 -16.22 14.54 -18.43
C ASP A 129 -14.91 14.68 -17.64
N LEU A 130 -14.47 15.92 -17.39
CA LEU A 130 -13.26 16.18 -16.62
C LEU A 130 -13.43 15.74 -15.16
N LEU A 131 -14.61 15.94 -14.58
CA LEU A 131 -14.92 15.43 -13.24
C LEU A 131 -14.84 13.90 -13.19
N ILE A 132 -15.41 13.19 -14.18
CA ILE A 132 -15.33 11.73 -14.25
C ILE A 132 -13.87 11.29 -14.38
N GLU A 133 -13.05 11.99 -15.16
CA GLU A 133 -11.62 11.70 -15.26
C GLU A 133 -10.88 11.89 -13.93
N HIS A 134 -11.16 12.96 -13.18
CA HIS A 134 -10.56 13.17 -11.86
C HIS A 134 -10.88 12.02 -10.92
N VAL A 135 -12.16 11.63 -10.85
CA VAL A 135 -12.60 10.48 -10.05
C VAL A 135 -11.96 9.17 -10.51
N LEU A 136 -11.79 8.98 -11.83
CA LEU A 136 -11.09 7.82 -12.37
C LEU A 136 -9.62 7.80 -11.93
N LYS A 137 -8.94 8.94 -11.91
CA LYS A 137 -7.55 9.08 -11.40
C LYS A 137 -7.45 8.82 -9.90
N ASP A 138 -8.44 9.22 -9.11
CA ASP A 138 -8.48 8.91 -7.67
C ASP A 138 -8.64 7.42 -7.40
N VAL A 139 -9.54 6.76 -8.14
CA VAL A 139 -9.70 5.30 -8.09
C VAL A 139 -8.43 4.60 -8.57
N GLN A 140 -7.80 5.11 -9.63
CA GLN A 140 -6.52 4.61 -10.10
C GLN A 140 -5.45 4.69 -9.02
N PHE A 141 -5.35 5.80 -8.28
CA PHE A 141 -4.42 5.93 -7.17
C PHE A 141 -4.63 4.82 -6.12
N LEU A 142 -5.88 4.58 -5.71
CA LEU A 142 -6.22 3.53 -4.75
C LEU A 142 -5.89 2.12 -5.28
N MET A 143 -6.05 1.90 -6.58
CA MET A 143 -5.74 0.62 -7.25
C MET A 143 -4.24 0.43 -7.56
N SER A 144 -3.48 1.52 -7.66
CA SER A 144 -2.04 1.47 -7.92
C SER A 144 -1.25 1.27 -6.63
N ASP A 145 0.07 1.15 -6.74
CA ASP A 145 1.01 1.22 -5.62
C ASP A 145 1.70 2.59 -5.53
N LYS A 146 1.44 3.51 -6.47
CA LYS A 146 2.22 4.73 -6.65
C LYS A 146 1.77 5.90 -5.77
N TYR A 147 2.71 6.63 -5.19
CA TYR A 147 2.49 7.92 -4.50
C TYR A 147 3.78 8.74 -4.42
N TYR A 148 3.72 10.02 -4.06
CA TYR A 148 4.92 10.84 -3.83
C TYR A 148 5.17 11.03 -2.33
N ALA A 149 6.40 10.84 -1.86
CA ALA A 149 6.74 11.02 -0.44
C ALA A 149 6.53 12.47 0.06
N GLY A 150 6.52 13.45 -0.85
CA GLY A 150 6.35 14.87 -0.61
C GLY A 150 6.11 15.62 -1.93
N ALA A 151 5.69 16.89 -1.85
CA ALA A 151 5.33 17.69 -3.02
C ALA A 151 6.56 18.03 -3.89
N GLU A 152 7.72 18.13 -3.25
CA GLU A 152 9.04 18.41 -3.81
C GLU A 152 9.71 17.19 -4.46
N ASN A 153 9.25 15.98 -4.14
CA ASN A 153 9.86 14.75 -4.66
C ASN A 153 9.54 14.58 -6.15
N LYS A 154 10.56 14.40 -6.98
CA LYS A 154 10.41 14.19 -8.43
C LYS A 154 10.06 12.75 -8.81
N GLN A 155 10.47 11.79 -7.97
CA GLN A 155 10.25 10.36 -8.14
C GLN A 155 9.11 9.91 -7.21
N TYR A 156 8.28 8.98 -7.68
CA TYR A 156 7.23 8.37 -6.89
C TYR A 156 7.72 7.11 -6.16
N SER A 157 7.15 6.85 -4.99
CA SER A 157 7.19 5.60 -4.25
C SER A 157 6.10 4.64 -4.77
N THR A 158 6.24 3.35 -4.48
CA THR A 158 5.45 2.17 -4.87
C THR A 158 5.26 1.19 -3.71
N ASP A 159 5.55 1.57 -2.45
CA ASP A 159 5.34 0.75 -1.26
C ASP A 159 3.93 0.90 -0.65
N LYS A 160 3.08 1.75 -1.25
CA LYS A 160 1.65 1.85 -0.91
C LYS A 160 0.93 0.57 -1.33
N LYS A 161 0.07 0.05 -0.46
CA LYS A 161 -0.74 -1.14 -0.79
C LYS A 161 -1.86 -0.78 -1.79
N ARG A 162 -2.27 -1.79 -2.56
CA ARG A 162 -3.50 -1.76 -3.38
C ARG A 162 -4.71 -2.13 -2.51
N VAL A 163 -5.92 -1.86 -2.98
CA VAL A 163 -7.15 -2.02 -2.17
C VAL A 163 -8.02 -3.20 -2.60
N LYS A 164 -8.76 -3.79 -1.64
CA LYS A 164 -9.75 -4.86 -1.90
C LYS A 164 -11.16 -4.38 -2.18
N THR A 165 -11.47 -3.13 -1.87
CA THR A 165 -12.77 -2.47 -2.09
C THR A 165 -12.56 -0.96 -2.05
N ILE A 166 -13.42 -0.20 -2.75
CA ILE A 166 -13.39 1.26 -2.75
C ILE A 166 -14.73 1.83 -2.29
N VAL A 167 -14.66 2.79 -1.38
CA VAL A 167 -15.75 3.65 -0.92
C VAL A 167 -15.58 5.04 -1.52
N ILE A 168 -16.57 5.49 -2.30
CA ILE A 168 -16.67 6.86 -2.78
C ILE A 168 -17.34 7.71 -1.70
N ALA A 169 -16.54 8.37 -0.87
CA ALA A 169 -16.98 9.23 0.22
C ALA A 169 -17.40 10.65 -0.25
N CYS A 170 -17.79 10.79 -1.53
CA CYS A 170 -18.25 12.04 -2.12
C CYS A 170 -19.58 11.83 -2.86
N ASN A 171 -20.60 12.62 -2.52
CA ASN A 171 -21.92 12.55 -3.15
C ASN A 171 -21.85 12.94 -4.63
N THR A 172 -21.17 14.06 -4.95
CA THR A 172 -21.00 14.51 -6.32
C THR A 172 -20.23 13.47 -7.16
N ALA A 173 -19.11 12.93 -6.65
CA ALA A 173 -18.36 11.90 -7.38
C ALA A 173 -19.21 10.64 -7.61
N THR A 174 -19.96 10.19 -6.60
CA THR A 174 -20.87 9.04 -6.73
C THR A 174 -21.90 9.29 -7.82
N ALA A 175 -22.51 10.48 -7.86
CA ALA A 175 -23.57 10.80 -8.80
C ALA A 175 -23.15 10.78 -10.27
N TYR A 176 -21.92 11.24 -10.57
CA TYR A 176 -21.45 11.39 -11.94
C TYR A 176 -20.58 10.23 -12.42
N ALA A 177 -19.78 9.62 -11.55
CA ALA A 177 -18.71 8.71 -11.98
C ALA A 177 -18.92 7.25 -11.58
N LYS A 178 -19.77 6.91 -10.60
CA LYS A 178 -19.87 5.54 -10.08
C LYS A 178 -20.19 4.50 -11.16
N SER A 179 -21.19 4.76 -12.01
CA SER A 179 -21.57 3.83 -13.08
C SER A 179 -20.44 3.63 -14.11
N HIS A 180 -19.70 4.70 -14.41
CA HIS A 180 -18.53 4.67 -15.29
C HIS A 180 -17.39 3.84 -14.68
N LEU A 181 -17.10 4.04 -13.39
CA LEU A 181 -16.09 3.27 -12.65
C LEU A 181 -16.43 1.78 -12.59
N GLU A 182 -17.69 1.44 -12.30
CA GLU A 182 -18.14 0.04 -12.29
C GLU A 182 -18.00 -0.59 -13.68
N ASP A 183 -18.24 0.16 -14.76
CA ASP A 183 -17.99 -0.33 -16.12
C ASP A 183 -16.51 -0.53 -16.43
N PHE A 184 -15.68 0.45 -16.07
CA PHE A 184 -14.24 0.35 -16.21
C PHE A 184 -13.67 -0.88 -15.50
N ILE A 185 -14.02 -1.09 -14.23
CA ILE A 185 -13.57 -2.24 -13.44
C ILE A 185 -14.06 -3.56 -14.03
N ARG A 186 -15.31 -3.64 -14.48
CA ARG A 186 -15.80 -4.85 -15.17
C ARG A 186 -14.98 -5.16 -16.43
N ARG A 187 -14.63 -4.15 -17.22
CA ARG A 187 -13.82 -4.33 -18.44
C ARG A 187 -12.38 -4.72 -18.17
N THR A 188 -11.81 -4.36 -17.02
CA THR A 188 -10.46 -4.78 -16.64
C THR A 188 -10.39 -6.22 -16.11
N GLY A 189 -11.54 -6.81 -15.74
CA GLY A 189 -11.61 -8.14 -15.14
C GLY A 189 -11.20 -8.18 -13.66
N ILE A 190 -10.94 -7.02 -13.05
CA ILE A 190 -10.56 -6.92 -11.64
C ILE A 190 -11.81 -7.12 -10.76
N ASN A 191 -11.75 -8.06 -9.83
CA ASN A 191 -12.81 -8.26 -8.84
C ASN A 191 -12.71 -7.20 -7.72
N LEU A 192 -13.27 -6.02 -7.96
CA LEU A 192 -13.28 -4.90 -7.01
C LEU A 192 -14.68 -4.28 -6.91
N LYS A 193 -15.21 -4.18 -5.70
CA LYS A 193 -16.51 -3.53 -5.45
C LYS A 193 -16.33 -2.02 -5.23
N ILE A 194 -17.19 -1.25 -5.89
CA ILE A 194 -17.38 0.18 -5.63
C ILE A 194 -18.64 0.37 -4.80
N ILE A 195 -18.51 1.07 -3.68
CA ILE A 195 -19.59 1.48 -2.79
C ILE A 195 -19.71 3.01 -2.86
N GLY A 196 -20.92 3.51 -3.14
CA GLY A 196 -21.18 4.94 -3.26
C GLY A 196 -22.12 5.44 -2.18
N VAL A 197 -21.86 6.63 -1.65
CA VAL A 197 -22.70 7.23 -0.59
C VAL A 197 -24.15 7.46 -0.99
N ILE A 198 -24.43 7.73 -2.28
CA ILE A 198 -25.82 7.93 -2.76
C ILE A 198 -26.64 6.65 -2.63
N ASP A 199 -26.06 5.50 -2.98
CA ASP A 199 -26.75 4.22 -2.90
C ASP A 199 -27.14 3.90 -1.45
N ALA A 200 -26.19 4.14 -0.54
CA ALA A 200 -26.37 3.97 0.89
C ALA A 200 -27.43 4.93 1.47
N GLY A 201 -27.37 6.22 1.14
CA GLY A 201 -28.35 7.20 1.59
C GLY A 201 -29.76 6.95 1.05
N ALA A 202 -29.88 6.49 -0.21
CA ALA A 202 -31.16 6.15 -0.81
C ALA A 202 -31.84 4.94 -0.12
N ARG A 203 -31.07 3.89 0.20
CA ARG A 203 -31.61 2.73 0.96
C ARG A 203 -32.01 3.13 2.37
N GLY A 204 -31.14 3.85 3.09
CA GLY A 204 -31.43 4.32 4.44
C GLY A 204 -32.69 5.18 4.52
N ALA A 205 -32.98 5.99 3.49
CA ALA A 205 -34.22 6.76 3.42
C ALA A 205 -35.47 5.90 3.20
N LEU A 206 -35.39 4.88 2.34
CA LEU A 206 -36.49 3.94 2.08
C LEU A 206 -36.80 3.08 3.31
N GLU A 207 -35.80 2.71 4.10
CA GLU A 207 -35.98 1.95 5.34
C GLU A 207 -36.81 2.69 6.40
N GLN A 208 -36.87 4.02 6.34
CA GLN A 208 -37.71 4.82 7.24
C GLN A 208 -39.19 4.89 6.82
N ILE A 209 -39.56 4.27 5.68
CA ILE A 209 -40.89 4.35 5.09
C ILE A 209 -41.46 2.93 4.96
N GLY A 210 -42.73 2.74 5.28
CA GLY A 210 -43.41 1.47 5.06
C GLY A 210 -43.55 1.17 3.56
N LYS A 211 -43.45 -0.11 3.15
CA LYS A 211 -43.50 -0.48 1.72
C LYS A 211 -44.73 0.04 0.95
N ASN A 212 -45.88 0.17 1.62
CA ASN A 212 -47.13 0.64 1.02
C ASN A 212 -47.49 2.09 1.43
N GLU A 213 -46.59 2.77 2.15
CA GLU A 213 -46.84 4.10 2.71
C GLU A 213 -46.56 5.21 1.69
N ASN A 214 -47.46 6.17 1.57
CA ASN A 214 -47.20 7.41 0.83
C ASN A 214 -46.39 8.36 1.73
N ALA A 215 -45.19 8.75 1.28
CA ALA A 215 -44.32 9.62 2.06
C ALA A 215 -43.51 10.54 1.13
N SER A 216 -43.02 11.64 1.68
CA SER A 216 -42.02 12.47 0.99
C SER A 216 -40.63 12.27 1.57
N ILE A 217 -39.64 12.23 0.69
CA ILE A 217 -38.21 12.20 1.00
C ILE A 217 -37.60 13.49 0.46
N ALA A 218 -36.89 14.22 1.30
CA ALA A 218 -36.11 15.36 0.85
C ALA A 218 -34.62 15.00 0.77
N VAL A 219 -33.95 15.54 -0.25
CA VAL A 219 -32.51 15.44 -0.45
C VAL A 219 -31.91 16.82 -0.21
N PHE A 220 -31.15 16.98 0.86
CA PHE A 220 -30.40 18.21 1.11
C PHE A 220 -28.92 17.96 0.83
N ALA A 221 -28.44 18.47 -0.30
CA ALA A 221 -27.12 18.12 -0.84
C ALA A 221 -26.44 19.33 -1.50
N THR A 222 -25.20 19.17 -1.97
CA THR A 222 -24.54 20.21 -2.79
C THR A 222 -25.32 20.47 -4.07
N VAL A 223 -25.19 21.68 -4.65
CA VAL A 223 -25.87 22.05 -5.91
C VAL A 223 -25.54 21.05 -7.03
N GLY A 224 -24.27 20.66 -7.17
CA GLY A 224 -23.86 19.68 -8.18
C GLY A 224 -24.50 18.30 -7.98
N THR A 225 -24.67 17.86 -6.73
CA THR A 225 -25.37 16.60 -6.42
C THR A 225 -26.86 16.70 -6.76
N VAL A 226 -27.53 17.79 -6.42
CA VAL A 226 -28.94 18.01 -6.76
C VAL A 226 -29.13 18.05 -8.27
N ALA A 227 -28.31 18.84 -8.98
CA ALA A 227 -28.40 18.98 -10.44
C ALA A 227 -28.17 17.65 -11.18
N SER A 228 -27.40 16.74 -10.59
CA SER A 228 -27.18 15.41 -11.17
C SER A 228 -28.44 14.54 -11.21
N GLY A 229 -29.45 14.79 -10.36
CA GLY A 229 -30.59 13.89 -10.14
C GLY A 229 -30.22 12.51 -9.56
N GLY A 230 -29.00 12.35 -9.02
CA GLY A 230 -28.45 11.06 -8.59
C GLY A 230 -29.28 10.37 -7.51
N TYR A 231 -29.65 11.10 -6.44
CA TYR A 231 -30.51 10.56 -5.38
C TYR A 231 -31.91 10.20 -5.88
N GLU A 232 -32.54 11.07 -6.68
CA GLU A 232 -33.89 10.84 -7.21
C GLU A 232 -33.95 9.54 -8.04
N ARG A 233 -33.02 9.37 -8.98
CA ARG A 233 -32.92 8.13 -9.78
C ARG A 233 -32.68 6.90 -8.91
N THR A 234 -31.78 7.01 -7.94
CA THR A 234 -31.36 5.87 -7.10
C THR A 234 -32.47 5.44 -6.14
N ILE A 235 -33.17 6.39 -5.52
CA ILE A 235 -34.33 6.12 -4.65
C ILE A 235 -35.42 5.42 -5.46
N LEU A 236 -35.75 5.91 -6.66
CA LEU A 236 -36.77 5.28 -7.51
C LEU A 236 -36.35 3.87 -7.95
N ALA A 237 -35.08 3.69 -8.34
CA ALA A 237 -34.56 2.37 -8.70
C ALA A 237 -34.63 1.37 -7.54
N PHE A 238 -34.27 1.78 -6.31
CA PHE A 238 -34.38 0.92 -5.14
C PHE A 238 -35.82 0.70 -4.68
N LYS A 239 -36.68 1.71 -4.79
CA LYS A 239 -38.12 1.58 -4.53
C LYS A 239 -38.69 0.41 -5.33
N ASP A 240 -38.39 0.35 -6.63
CA ASP A 240 -38.89 -0.70 -7.51
C ASP A 240 -38.20 -2.05 -7.22
N LYS A 241 -36.87 -2.05 -7.04
CA LYS A 241 -36.09 -3.27 -6.73
C LYS A 241 -36.49 -3.93 -5.39
N LEU A 242 -36.84 -3.15 -4.38
CA LEU A 242 -37.19 -3.62 -3.03
C LEU A 242 -38.71 -3.83 -2.82
N GLY A 243 -39.52 -3.54 -3.84
CA GLY A 243 -40.96 -3.79 -3.84
C GLY A 243 -41.78 -2.80 -3.03
N TYR A 244 -41.40 -1.51 -3.03
CA TYR A 244 -42.20 -0.43 -2.44
C TYR A 244 -43.31 -0.01 -3.42
N THR A 245 -44.55 0.01 -2.96
CA THR A 245 -45.75 0.34 -3.77
C THR A 245 -46.34 1.72 -3.43
N GLY A 246 -45.99 2.29 -2.27
CA GLY A 246 -46.42 3.62 -1.86
C GLY A 246 -45.95 4.74 -2.81
N LYS A 247 -46.75 5.80 -2.92
CA LYS A 247 -46.41 7.00 -3.69
C LYS A 247 -45.34 7.80 -2.95
N LEU A 248 -44.14 7.83 -3.52
CA LEU A 248 -43.03 8.64 -3.03
C LEU A 248 -42.99 9.99 -3.75
N ASN A 249 -42.84 11.05 -2.98
CA ASN A 249 -42.56 12.38 -3.50
C ASN A 249 -41.14 12.79 -3.08
N ILE A 250 -40.25 12.94 -4.05
CA ILE A 250 -38.83 13.24 -3.81
C ILE A 250 -38.61 14.71 -4.15
N LEU A 251 -38.06 15.48 -3.19
CA LEU A 251 -37.67 16.87 -3.42
C LEU A 251 -36.19 17.08 -3.13
N SER A 252 -35.55 17.93 -3.91
CA SER A 252 -34.14 18.25 -3.73
C SER A 252 -33.91 19.74 -3.42
N GLN A 253 -33.03 20.01 -2.47
CA GLN A 253 -32.56 21.34 -2.13
C GLN A 253 -31.03 21.40 -2.17
N GLY A 254 -30.51 22.26 -3.03
CA GLY A 254 -29.07 22.52 -3.11
C GLY A 254 -28.65 23.47 -1.99
N GLY A 255 -27.73 23.05 -1.12
CA GLY A 255 -27.13 23.88 -0.08
C GLY A 255 -25.98 24.73 -0.62
N TYR A 256 -26.29 25.63 -1.54
CA TYR A 256 -25.32 26.55 -2.15
C TYR A 256 -24.58 27.39 -1.08
N GLY A 257 -23.24 27.35 -1.12
CA GLY A 257 -22.36 28.04 -0.17
C GLY A 257 -22.30 27.43 1.23
N LEU A 258 -23.08 26.37 1.53
CA LEU A 258 -23.10 25.80 2.87
C LEU A 258 -21.87 24.94 3.16
N ALA A 259 -21.41 24.13 2.20
CA ALA A 259 -20.20 23.33 2.40
C ALA A 259 -18.98 24.24 2.54
N GLU A 260 -18.90 25.26 1.66
CA GLU A 260 -17.89 26.30 1.68
C GLU A 260 -17.90 27.10 3.00
N ALA A 261 -19.09 27.37 3.57
CA ALA A 261 -19.21 28.01 4.87
C ALA A 261 -18.76 27.11 6.04
N VAL A 262 -18.93 25.79 5.94
CA VAL A 262 -18.39 24.83 6.93
C VAL A 262 -16.85 24.75 6.85
N ASP A 263 -16.30 24.95 5.66
CA ASP A 263 -14.85 24.98 5.41
C ASP A 263 -14.22 26.36 5.65
N GLU A 264 -15.03 27.35 6.03
CA GLU A 264 -14.62 28.73 6.29
C GLU A 264 -13.99 29.45 5.08
N GLU A 265 -14.49 29.16 3.88
CA GLU A 265 -14.04 29.82 2.65
C GLU A 265 -14.41 31.33 2.66
N PRO A 266 -13.44 32.25 2.51
CA PRO A 266 -13.64 33.69 2.70
C PRO A 266 -14.70 34.34 1.81
N ASP A 267 -14.92 33.78 0.61
CA ASP A 267 -15.95 34.25 -0.34
C ASP A 267 -17.39 33.92 0.14
N PHE A 268 -17.55 33.04 1.13
CA PHE A 268 -18.83 32.56 1.66
C PHE A 268 -19.03 32.84 3.14
N ILE A 269 -17.97 32.91 3.93
CA ILE A 269 -18.03 33.25 5.35
C ILE A 269 -16.72 33.88 5.82
N ASN A 270 -16.82 34.91 6.65
CA ASN A 270 -15.69 35.47 7.38
C ASN A 270 -16.19 35.91 8.76
N ARG A 271 -15.99 35.06 9.77
CA ARG A 271 -16.47 35.31 11.13
C ARG A 271 -15.92 36.60 11.77
N LYS A 272 -14.81 37.13 11.24
CA LYS A 272 -14.19 38.38 11.70
C LYS A 272 -14.75 39.61 11.00
N ALA A 273 -15.46 39.45 9.89
CA ALA A 273 -16.08 40.56 9.18
C ALA A 273 -17.21 41.18 10.03
N SER A 274 -17.33 42.50 9.95
CA SER A 274 -18.40 43.28 10.59
C SER A 274 -19.29 44.02 9.57
N SER A 275 -18.98 43.89 8.27
CA SER A 275 -19.77 44.44 7.17
C SER A 275 -19.73 43.50 5.96
N PRO A 276 -20.74 43.51 5.08
CA PRO A 276 -20.76 42.66 3.89
C PRO A 276 -19.55 42.85 2.98
N ALA A 277 -19.04 41.77 2.42
CA ALA A 277 -17.89 41.74 1.52
C ALA A 277 -18.33 41.91 0.05
N ALA A 278 -17.59 42.71 -0.72
CA ALA A 278 -17.89 42.96 -2.13
C ALA A 278 -17.79 41.71 -3.01
N ASN A 279 -16.94 40.74 -2.61
CA ASN A 279 -16.74 39.46 -3.28
C ASN A 279 -17.60 38.32 -2.70
N TYR A 280 -18.59 38.62 -1.85
CA TYR A 280 -19.46 37.59 -1.28
C TYR A 280 -20.25 36.85 -2.38
N ARG A 281 -20.20 35.52 -2.37
CA ARG A 281 -20.81 34.66 -3.40
C ARG A 281 -22.00 33.85 -2.92
N GLY A 282 -22.37 33.91 -1.64
CA GLY A 282 -23.48 33.14 -1.06
C GLY A 282 -24.87 33.71 -1.36
N PRO A 283 -25.93 33.12 -0.77
CA PRO A 283 -27.29 33.63 -0.88
C PRO A 283 -27.40 35.10 -0.46
N SER A 284 -28.01 35.93 -1.30
CA SER A 284 -28.09 37.38 -1.09
C SER A 284 -29.39 37.95 -1.62
N LEU A 285 -29.69 39.22 -1.29
CA LEU A 285 -30.88 39.91 -1.80
C LEU A 285 -30.82 40.14 -3.33
N GLN A 286 -29.60 40.27 -3.87
CA GLN A 286 -29.32 40.56 -5.29
C GLN A 286 -29.13 39.32 -6.15
N SER A 287 -28.90 38.15 -5.54
CA SER A 287 -28.66 36.92 -6.30
C SER A 287 -29.90 36.57 -7.15
N ALA A 288 -29.67 36.34 -8.45
CA ALA A 288 -30.73 35.95 -9.37
C ALA A 288 -31.24 34.52 -9.11
N GLU A 289 -30.34 33.63 -8.68
CA GLU A 289 -30.62 32.20 -8.51
C GLU A 289 -30.83 31.82 -7.03
N TYR A 290 -30.04 32.42 -6.11
CA TYR A 290 -30.06 32.12 -4.67
C TYR A 290 -30.53 33.33 -3.87
N LYS A 291 -31.69 33.87 -4.25
CA LYS A 291 -32.25 35.09 -3.66
C LYS A 291 -32.70 34.85 -2.22
N ILE A 292 -32.36 35.77 -1.31
CA ILE A 292 -33.04 35.89 -0.01
C ILE A 292 -34.39 36.58 -0.23
N ASP A 293 -35.48 35.84 -0.10
CA ASP A 293 -36.83 36.38 -0.22
C ASP A 293 -37.22 37.17 1.03
N LYS A 294 -37.30 38.50 0.92
CA LYS A 294 -37.69 39.38 2.04
C LYS A 294 -39.05 39.00 2.65
N THR A 295 -39.96 38.41 1.89
CA THR A 295 -41.28 38.00 2.41
C THR A 295 -41.22 36.81 3.37
N LEU A 296 -40.07 36.12 3.42
CA LEU A 296 -39.81 34.97 4.29
C LEU A 296 -38.84 35.32 5.45
N LEU A 297 -38.46 36.58 5.68
CA LEU A 297 -37.49 36.95 6.73
C LEU A 297 -37.90 36.47 8.13
N ASP A 298 -39.18 36.60 8.50
CA ASP A 298 -39.72 36.09 9.76
C ASP A 298 -39.59 34.57 9.90
N LEU A 299 -39.59 33.85 8.77
CA LEU A 299 -39.48 32.40 8.70
C LEU A 299 -38.03 31.94 8.72
N TYR A 300 -37.17 32.64 7.96
CA TYR A 300 -35.73 32.46 8.04
C TYR A 300 -35.25 32.66 9.47
N ASN A 301 -35.76 33.68 10.17
CA ASN A 301 -35.39 34.01 11.56
C ASN A 301 -33.86 33.95 11.72
N PHE A 302 -33.17 34.69 10.85
CA PHE A 302 -31.71 34.74 10.82
C PHE A 302 -31.17 35.30 12.14
N ASN A 303 -30.07 34.74 12.61
CA ASN A 303 -29.36 35.26 13.77
C ASN A 303 -28.45 36.41 13.35
N PHE A 304 -28.71 37.62 13.87
CA PHE A 304 -27.88 38.80 13.65
C PHE A 304 -26.82 39.02 14.73
N ASP A 305 -26.86 38.25 15.83
CA ASP A 305 -25.92 38.40 16.93
C ASP A 305 -24.49 38.06 16.51
N HIS A 306 -23.52 38.72 17.12
CA HIS A 306 -22.08 38.43 16.94
C HIS A 306 -21.65 38.33 15.46
N ASN A 307 -22.19 39.20 14.60
CA ASN A 307 -21.89 39.25 13.17
C ASN A 307 -22.22 37.96 12.40
N GLN A 308 -23.15 37.12 12.88
CA GLN A 308 -23.61 35.92 12.18
C GLN A 308 -24.42 36.22 10.90
N MET A 309 -24.95 37.44 10.81
CA MET A 309 -25.55 38.02 9.63
C MET A 309 -24.96 39.42 9.45
N LEU A 310 -24.53 39.75 8.24
CA LEU A 310 -23.96 41.06 7.92
C LEU A 310 -24.94 41.85 7.08
N CYS A 311 -25.07 43.14 7.43
CA CYS A 311 -25.94 44.08 6.78
C CYS A 311 -25.19 45.40 6.50
N ASP A 312 -25.53 46.07 5.42
CA ASP A 312 -24.99 47.40 5.09
C ASP A 312 -25.61 48.54 5.93
N THR A 313 -26.75 48.28 6.58
CA THR A 313 -27.42 49.20 7.51
C THR A 313 -27.46 48.64 8.93
N LYS A 314 -27.63 49.53 9.94
CA LYS A 314 -27.80 49.10 11.34
C LYS A 314 -29.18 48.48 11.62
N ASN A 315 -30.19 48.81 10.81
CA ASN A 315 -31.52 48.24 10.90
C ASN A 315 -31.65 47.06 9.92
N SER A 316 -32.07 45.89 10.41
CA SER A 316 -32.25 44.67 9.61
C SER A 316 -33.35 44.79 8.56
N ASP A 317 -34.36 45.62 8.81
CA ASP A 317 -35.51 45.80 7.91
C ASP A 317 -35.14 46.65 6.68
N ASP A 318 -34.18 47.57 6.85
CA ASP A 318 -33.71 48.49 5.81
C ASP A 318 -32.56 47.94 4.97
N CYS A 319 -32.09 46.74 5.29
CA CYS A 319 -30.93 46.13 4.70
C CYS A 319 -31.04 46.04 3.17
N GLN A 320 -30.11 46.67 2.46
CA GLN A 320 -30.02 46.55 1.01
C GLN A 320 -29.04 45.44 0.65
N VAL A 321 -27.96 45.25 1.39
CA VAL A 321 -26.98 44.18 1.17
C VAL A 321 -26.95 43.27 2.39
N MET A 322 -27.37 42.01 2.19
CA MET A 322 -27.35 40.96 3.20
C MET A 322 -26.31 39.90 2.86
N GLN A 323 -25.53 39.51 3.86
CA GLN A 323 -24.57 38.40 3.76
C GLN A 323 -24.76 37.44 4.93
N LEU A 324 -25.01 36.16 4.63
CA LEU A 324 -24.99 35.10 5.63
C LEU A 324 -23.55 34.90 6.09
N ASN A 325 -23.31 34.98 7.40
CA ASN A 325 -21.98 34.88 7.98
C ASN A 325 -21.93 33.84 9.13
N SER A 326 -22.85 32.88 9.13
CA SER A 326 -22.84 31.71 9.99
C SER A 326 -23.43 30.50 9.27
N THR A 327 -22.88 29.32 9.53
CA THR A 327 -23.40 28.04 8.98
C THR A 327 -24.85 27.82 9.40
N GLY A 328 -25.24 28.24 10.62
CA GLY A 328 -26.62 28.21 11.09
C GLY A 328 -27.56 29.02 10.18
N ASN A 329 -27.19 30.23 9.78
CA ASN A 329 -28.01 31.05 8.88
C ASN A 329 -28.10 30.42 7.48
N TYR A 330 -27.04 29.78 6.97
CA TYR A 330 -27.11 29.00 5.73
C TYR A 330 -28.09 27.81 5.85
N VAL A 331 -28.06 27.06 6.95
CA VAL A 331 -29.00 25.95 7.21
C VAL A 331 -30.43 26.46 7.20
N ARG A 332 -30.70 27.59 7.88
CA ARG A 332 -32.03 28.20 7.95
C ARG A 332 -32.54 28.63 6.57
N TYR A 333 -31.71 29.34 5.79
CA TYR A 333 -32.05 29.74 4.42
C TYR A 333 -32.48 28.54 3.57
N HIS A 334 -31.68 27.48 3.57
CA HIS A 334 -31.92 26.33 2.71
C HIS A 334 -33.08 25.45 3.18
N LEU A 335 -33.24 25.23 4.50
CA LEU A 335 -34.36 24.42 5.01
C LEU A 335 -35.71 25.13 4.89
N VAL A 336 -35.76 26.45 5.09
CA VAL A 336 -36.97 27.23 4.81
C VAL A 336 -37.32 27.15 3.32
N SER A 337 -36.33 27.28 2.44
CA SER A 337 -36.51 27.14 0.98
C SER A 337 -37.05 25.74 0.61
N LEU A 338 -36.50 24.69 1.20
CA LEU A 338 -36.98 23.31 1.02
C LEU A 338 -38.43 23.16 1.49
N MET A 339 -38.76 23.68 2.67
CA MET A 339 -40.12 23.56 3.23
C MET A 339 -41.14 24.42 2.48
N GLU A 340 -40.72 25.55 1.90
CA GLU A 340 -41.57 26.32 0.99
C GLU A 340 -41.84 25.59 -0.32
N LYS A 341 -40.83 24.90 -0.90
CA LYS A 341 -41.04 24.01 -2.06
C LYS A 341 -42.05 22.90 -1.72
N MET A 342 -41.90 22.30 -0.54
CA MET A 342 -42.80 21.27 -0.06
C MET A 342 -44.24 21.78 0.11
N ARG A 343 -44.41 22.94 0.77
CA ARG A 343 -45.71 23.58 0.99
C ARG A 343 -46.43 23.93 -0.32
N LYS A 344 -45.66 24.29 -1.35
CA LYS A 344 -46.17 24.65 -2.68
C LYS A 344 -46.41 23.42 -3.58
N SER A 345 -46.03 22.22 -3.16
CA SER A 345 -46.19 20.98 -3.94
C SER A 345 -47.59 20.37 -3.75
N PRO A 346 -48.47 20.39 -4.77
CA PRO A 346 -49.86 19.97 -4.61
C PRO A 346 -49.99 18.47 -4.28
N GLY A 347 -50.68 18.14 -3.18
CA GLY A 347 -50.95 16.76 -2.78
C GLY A 347 -49.70 15.96 -2.36
N ALA A 348 -48.60 16.63 -2.02
CA ALA A 348 -47.42 16.00 -1.47
C ALA A 348 -47.71 15.38 -0.09
N PRO A 349 -47.40 14.09 0.15
CA PRO A 349 -47.44 13.49 1.49
C PRO A 349 -46.47 14.21 2.45
N PRO A 350 -46.62 14.11 3.78
CA PRO A 350 -45.69 14.73 4.72
C PRO A 350 -44.23 14.25 4.53
N LEU A 351 -43.28 15.17 4.74
CA LEU A 351 -41.85 14.87 4.79
C LEU A 351 -41.56 13.92 5.96
N LYS A 352 -40.99 12.76 5.66
CA LYS A 352 -40.65 11.73 6.66
C LYS A 352 -39.15 11.55 6.84
N ALA A 353 -38.38 11.69 5.77
CA ALA A 353 -36.94 11.54 5.78
C ALA A 353 -36.24 12.69 5.04
N LEU A 354 -35.11 13.15 5.58
CA LEU A 354 -34.23 14.15 4.99
C LEU A 354 -32.83 13.55 4.85
N ILE A 355 -32.38 13.33 3.62
CA ILE A 355 -31.04 12.83 3.32
C ILE A 355 -30.03 13.97 3.41
N LEU A 356 -28.97 13.74 4.18
CA LEU A 356 -27.80 14.62 4.27
C LEU A 356 -26.82 14.28 3.14
N GLY A 357 -27.09 14.78 1.94
CA GLY A 357 -26.35 14.49 0.71
C GLY A 357 -25.03 15.26 0.54
N CYS A 358 -24.35 15.58 1.64
CA CYS A 358 -23.02 16.15 1.67
C CYS A 358 -22.31 15.71 2.96
N THR A 359 -21.04 15.33 2.88
CA THR A 359 -20.23 14.88 4.03
C THR A 359 -20.01 15.95 5.09
N HIS A 360 -20.25 17.23 4.76
CA HIS A 360 -20.18 18.35 5.72
C HIS A 360 -21.46 18.51 6.55
N TYR A 361 -22.61 18.04 6.07
CA TYR A 361 -23.91 18.32 6.71
C TYR A 361 -24.15 17.55 8.02
N PRO A 362 -23.56 16.37 8.26
CA PRO A 362 -23.59 15.74 9.59
C PRO A 362 -23.08 16.65 10.72
N TYR A 363 -22.14 17.56 10.46
CA TYR A 363 -21.69 18.55 11.45
C TYR A 363 -22.76 19.56 11.87
N LEU A 364 -23.85 19.65 11.11
CA LEU A 364 -24.91 20.65 11.27
C LEU A 364 -26.24 20.02 11.71
N VAL A 365 -26.23 18.75 12.16
CA VAL A 365 -27.44 18.02 12.57
C VAL A 365 -28.23 18.76 13.64
N LYS A 366 -27.54 19.44 14.57
CA LYS A 366 -28.19 20.22 15.62
C LYS A 366 -28.99 21.38 15.03
N GLU A 367 -28.37 22.19 14.18
CA GLU A 367 -28.97 23.33 13.50
C GLU A 367 -30.13 22.89 12.58
N ILE A 368 -29.95 21.77 11.87
CA ILE A 368 -30.97 21.19 11.00
C ILE A 368 -32.19 20.75 11.81
N ARG A 369 -32.00 19.97 12.89
CA ARG A 369 -33.10 19.52 13.76
C ARG A 369 -33.82 20.70 14.38
N GLN A 370 -33.08 21.67 14.91
CA GLN A 370 -33.65 22.87 15.52
C GLN A 370 -34.53 23.63 14.52
N THR A 371 -34.02 23.88 13.32
CA THR A 371 -34.76 24.61 12.28
C THR A 371 -36.05 23.87 11.87
N LEU A 372 -35.98 22.54 11.68
CA LEU A 372 -37.17 21.74 11.35
C LEU A 372 -38.21 21.76 12.48
N GLN A 373 -37.78 21.67 13.74
CA GLN A 373 -38.67 21.75 14.90
C GLN A 373 -39.33 23.13 15.03
N GLU A 374 -38.60 24.20 14.79
CA GLU A 374 -39.14 25.56 14.79
C GLU A 374 -40.20 25.72 13.68
N LEU A 375 -39.92 25.24 12.47
CA LEU A 375 -40.88 25.26 11.36
C LEU A 375 -42.13 24.42 11.64
N TYR A 376 -41.99 23.24 12.26
CA TYR A 376 -43.12 22.38 12.65
C TYR A 376 -44.08 23.08 13.64
N HIS A 377 -43.54 23.94 14.51
CA HIS A 377 -44.31 24.68 15.51
C HIS A 377 -44.72 26.09 15.07
N TYR A 378 -44.21 26.57 13.93
CA TYR A 378 -44.50 27.91 13.43
C TYR A 378 -45.99 28.11 13.13
N LYS A 379 -46.56 29.17 13.70
CA LYS A 379 -47.94 29.60 13.50
C LYS A 379 -47.99 30.98 12.87
N LYS A 380 -48.87 31.15 11.89
CA LYS A 380 -49.28 32.47 11.37
C LYS A 380 -50.80 32.55 11.41
N ASN A 381 -51.33 33.59 12.04
CA ASN A 381 -52.77 33.78 12.28
C ASN A 381 -53.44 32.55 12.94
N GLY A 382 -52.77 31.98 13.95
CA GLY A 382 -53.26 30.83 14.73
C GLY A 382 -53.17 29.46 14.03
N LYS A 383 -52.79 29.39 12.74
CA LYS A 383 -52.67 28.15 11.96
C LYS A 383 -51.22 27.70 11.84
N TYR A 384 -50.97 26.39 11.98
CA TYR A 384 -49.67 25.79 11.73
C TYR A 384 -49.38 25.76 10.23
N ILE A 385 -48.28 26.38 9.81
CA ILE A 385 -47.97 26.56 8.38
C ILE A 385 -47.30 25.33 7.77
N TYR A 386 -46.35 24.71 8.48
CA TYR A 386 -45.58 23.56 7.94
C TYR A 386 -45.96 22.20 8.51
N ARG A 387 -46.69 22.15 9.63
CA ARG A 387 -47.12 20.90 10.27
C ARG A 387 -47.85 19.92 9.32
N PRO A 388 -48.70 20.36 8.37
CA PRO A 388 -49.34 19.43 7.42
C PRO A 388 -48.35 18.77 6.43
N PHE A 389 -47.14 19.34 6.27
CA PHE A 389 -46.19 18.98 5.23
C PHE A 389 -44.96 18.23 5.75
N MET A 390 -44.86 17.97 7.06
CA MET A 390 -43.77 17.21 7.67
C MET A 390 -44.26 16.48 8.92
N VAL A 391 -43.66 15.35 9.25
CA VAL A 391 -43.89 14.68 10.53
C VAL A 391 -43.14 15.39 11.66
N ALA A 392 -43.55 15.15 12.91
CA ALA A 392 -42.91 15.78 14.08
C ALA A 392 -41.42 15.41 14.24
N ASP A 393 -41.06 14.17 13.87
CA ASP A 393 -39.68 13.67 13.90
C ASP A 393 -39.25 13.23 12.50
N VAL A 394 -38.80 14.20 11.70
CA VAL A 394 -38.21 13.94 10.38
C VAL A 394 -36.90 13.20 10.57
N LYS A 395 -36.80 12.00 10.00
CA LYS A 395 -35.60 11.16 10.12
C LYS A 395 -34.48 11.73 9.26
N LEU A 396 -33.38 12.12 9.90
CA LEU A 396 -32.18 12.55 9.19
C LEU A 396 -31.38 11.32 8.78
N ILE A 397 -31.12 11.17 7.48
CA ILE A 397 -30.39 10.04 6.92
C ILE A 397 -28.96 10.49 6.69
N ASP A 398 -28.05 10.00 7.53
CA ASP A 398 -26.62 10.08 7.29
C ASP A 398 -26.21 8.88 6.40
N PRO A 399 -25.73 9.11 5.17
CA PRO A 399 -25.25 8.04 4.32
C PRO A 399 -24.09 7.23 4.94
N ALA A 400 -23.29 7.80 5.85
CA ALA A 400 -22.10 7.15 6.39
C ALA A 400 -22.39 5.82 7.10
N VAL A 401 -23.44 5.76 7.92
CA VAL A 401 -23.83 4.54 8.66
C VAL A 401 -24.26 3.44 7.69
N ASN A 402 -24.95 3.81 6.61
CA ASN A 402 -25.43 2.89 5.59
C ASN A 402 -24.29 2.39 4.69
N VAL A 403 -23.25 3.22 4.48
CA VAL A 403 -22.02 2.81 3.80
C VAL A 403 -21.28 1.76 4.63
N ALA A 404 -21.21 1.96 5.95
CA ALA A 404 -20.60 0.99 6.87
C ALA A 404 -21.31 -0.37 6.80
N ALA A 405 -22.64 -0.37 6.85
CA ALA A 405 -23.44 -1.59 6.70
C ALA A 405 -23.19 -2.30 5.35
N GLU A 406 -23.26 -1.57 4.22
CA GLU A 406 -23.01 -2.17 2.89
C GLU A 406 -21.59 -2.71 2.76
N LEU A 407 -20.59 -2.01 3.31
CA LEU A 407 -19.20 -2.45 3.30
C LEU A 407 -19.04 -3.73 4.12
N TYR A 408 -19.61 -3.78 5.32
CA TYR A 408 -19.53 -4.97 6.18
C TYR A 408 -20.14 -6.17 5.48
N ASP A 409 -21.37 -6.03 4.97
CA ASP A 409 -22.08 -7.09 4.26
C ASP A 409 -21.26 -7.61 3.08
N HIS A 410 -20.69 -6.70 2.28
CA HIS A 410 -19.86 -7.08 1.15
C HIS A 410 -18.62 -7.86 1.59
N LEU A 411 -17.86 -7.35 2.56
CA LEU A 411 -16.64 -7.99 3.03
C LEU A 411 -16.94 -9.34 3.68
N ALA A 412 -18.00 -9.46 4.48
CA ALA A 412 -18.40 -10.70 5.11
C ALA A 412 -18.82 -11.76 4.07
N GLN A 413 -19.68 -11.38 3.12
CA GLN A 413 -20.17 -12.29 2.07
C GLN A 413 -19.05 -12.81 1.17
N GLN A 414 -18.05 -11.96 0.88
CA GLN A 414 -16.90 -12.34 0.06
C GLN A 414 -15.73 -12.95 0.86
N LYS A 415 -15.88 -13.13 2.18
CA LYS A 415 -14.80 -13.56 3.09
C LYS A 415 -13.53 -12.69 3.00
N LEU A 416 -13.75 -11.39 2.86
CA LEU A 416 -12.72 -10.36 2.74
C LEU A 416 -12.49 -9.57 4.03
N LEU A 417 -13.21 -9.86 5.12
CA LEU A 417 -12.92 -9.29 6.44
C LEU A 417 -11.53 -9.72 6.92
N ASN A 418 -10.74 -8.77 7.38
CA ASN A 418 -9.38 -8.99 7.83
C ASN A 418 -9.34 -9.53 9.27
N SER A 419 -8.78 -10.72 9.44
CA SER A 419 -8.67 -11.39 10.74
C SER A 419 -7.43 -10.96 11.56
N GLU A 420 -6.45 -10.32 10.92
CA GLU A 420 -5.08 -10.10 11.43
C GLU A 420 -4.56 -8.68 11.24
N GLY A 421 -5.36 -7.79 10.67
CA GLY A 421 -4.93 -6.43 10.42
C GLY A 421 -4.94 -5.56 11.68
N ASN A 422 -4.25 -4.43 11.55
CA ASN A 422 -4.17 -3.40 12.57
C ASN A 422 -4.54 -2.07 11.94
N GLN A 423 -5.60 -1.42 12.45
CA GLN A 423 -6.04 -0.12 11.97
C GLN A 423 -4.94 0.96 12.01
N ALA A 424 -3.95 0.83 12.91
CA ALA A 424 -2.80 1.75 12.99
C ALA A 424 -1.89 1.71 11.75
N GLU A 425 -2.05 0.71 10.86
CA GLU A 425 -1.38 0.67 9.56
C GLU A 425 -2.13 1.44 8.46
N SER A 426 -3.23 2.12 8.78
CA SER A 426 -3.97 2.93 7.80
C SER A 426 -3.13 4.10 7.27
N GLU A 427 -3.33 4.44 6.00
CA GLU A 427 -2.52 5.41 5.26
C GLU A 427 -3.41 6.58 4.78
N PHE A 428 -2.88 7.80 4.80
CA PHE A 428 -3.65 9.02 4.54
C PHE A 428 -2.92 9.93 3.54
N TYR A 429 -3.59 10.21 2.43
CA TYR A 429 -3.03 10.93 1.29
C TYR A 429 -3.91 12.10 0.86
N ILE A 430 -3.26 13.16 0.39
CA ILE A 430 -3.90 14.37 -0.13
C ILE A 430 -3.30 14.72 -1.50
N SER A 431 -4.14 15.19 -2.43
CA SER A 431 -3.66 15.69 -3.72
C SER A 431 -3.17 17.13 -3.58
N VAL A 432 -2.00 17.41 -4.14
CA VAL A 432 -1.42 18.77 -4.24
C VAL A 432 -1.08 19.09 -5.69
N PRO A 433 -1.12 20.36 -6.12
CA PRO A 433 -0.66 20.74 -7.45
C PRO A 433 0.76 20.25 -7.76
N ASN A 434 0.93 19.63 -8.93
CA ASN A 434 2.26 19.22 -9.40
C ASN A 434 2.97 20.41 -10.05
N ASN A 435 3.84 21.06 -9.29
CA ASN A 435 4.62 22.20 -9.78
C ASN A 435 5.79 21.79 -10.70
N ASP A 436 6.13 20.50 -10.79
CA ASP A 436 7.10 20.02 -11.79
C ASP A 436 6.47 19.97 -13.20
N ASN A 437 5.13 19.98 -13.30
CA ASN A 437 4.44 20.10 -14.58
C ASN A 437 4.38 21.59 -14.99
N PRO A 438 5.02 21.99 -16.10
CA PRO A 438 5.07 23.39 -16.54
C PRO A 438 3.70 23.95 -16.98
N GLN A 439 2.69 23.10 -17.17
CA GLN A 439 1.32 23.53 -17.48
C GLN A 439 0.51 23.89 -16.23
N THR A 440 0.94 23.44 -15.05
CA THR A 440 0.28 23.78 -13.78
C THR A 440 0.27 25.29 -13.54
N ARG A 441 -0.87 25.82 -13.11
CA ARG A 441 -1.02 27.23 -12.71
C ARG A 441 -1.59 27.29 -11.30
N THR A 442 -0.83 27.87 -10.38
CA THR A 442 -1.23 28.06 -8.99
C THR A 442 -1.36 29.52 -8.61
N ASP A 443 -2.15 29.80 -7.58
CA ASP A 443 -2.19 31.08 -6.88
C ASP A 443 -0.98 31.25 -5.94
N ALA A 444 -0.92 32.38 -5.23
CA ALA A 444 0.16 32.69 -4.27
C ALA A 444 0.19 31.72 -3.07
N GLN A 445 -0.91 31.00 -2.83
CA GLN A 445 -1.04 29.99 -1.78
C GLN A 445 -0.73 28.58 -2.31
N GLY A 446 -0.29 28.44 -3.57
CA GLY A 446 0.06 27.17 -4.17
C GLY A 446 -1.14 26.29 -4.56
N ARG A 447 -2.36 26.83 -4.59
CA ARG A 447 -3.57 26.13 -5.03
C ARG A 447 -3.81 26.38 -6.52
N PHE A 448 -4.48 25.48 -7.23
CA PHE A 448 -4.87 25.78 -8.63
C PHE A 448 -5.70 27.06 -8.73
N THR A 449 -5.38 27.92 -9.70
CA THR A 449 -6.24 29.07 -10.02
C THR A 449 -7.59 28.58 -10.55
N TYR A 450 -8.66 29.35 -10.31
CA TYR A 450 -10.02 28.99 -10.78
C TYR A 450 -10.04 28.73 -12.29
N ALA A 451 -9.48 29.66 -13.08
CA ALA A 451 -9.43 29.58 -14.53
C ALA A 451 -8.66 28.34 -15.02
N TYR A 452 -7.60 27.94 -14.34
CA TYR A 452 -6.88 26.72 -14.66
C TYR A 452 -7.68 25.47 -14.28
N LYS A 453 -8.15 25.41 -13.03
CA LYS A 453 -8.88 24.25 -12.46
C LYS A 453 -10.04 23.82 -13.35
N TYR A 454 -10.91 24.77 -13.71
CA TYR A 454 -12.10 24.50 -14.52
C TYR A 454 -11.89 24.74 -16.03
N GLY A 455 -10.78 25.34 -16.44
CA GLY A 455 -10.43 25.55 -17.85
C GLY A 455 -9.90 24.30 -18.56
N ARG A 456 -9.32 23.34 -17.81
CA ARG A 456 -8.79 22.05 -18.30
C ARG A 456 -9.80 21.25 -19.11
N LYS A 457 -9.31 20.30 -19.91
CA LYS A 457 -10.12 19.38 -20.72
C LYS A 457 -9.88 17.94 -20.30
N ALA A 458 -10.90 17.10 -20.46
CA ALA A 458 -10.75 15.65 -20.33
C ALA A 458 -9.95 15.08 -21.52
N GLY A 459 -9.30 13.93 -21.31
CA GLY A 459 -8.47 13.21 -22.26
C GLY A 459 -6.98 13.60 -22.23
N GLU A 460 -6.59 14.56 -21.39
CA GLU A 460 -5.21 15.02 -21.27
C GLU A 460 -4.44 14.12 -20.29
N ILE A 461 -3.59 13.22 -20.84
CA ILE A 461 -2.75 12.30 -20.04
C ILE A 461 -1.59 13.08 -19.43
N GLN A 462 -1.85 13.69 -18.27
CA GLN A 462 -0.87 14.47 -17.53
C GLN A 462 -1.04 14.34 -16.02
N GLU A 463 0.10 14.40 -15.33
CA GLU A 463 0.23 14.41 -13.88
C GLU A 463 0.12 15.85 -13.36
N TYR A 464 -1.09 16.41 -13.34
CA TYR A 464 -1.31 17.76 -12.81
C TYR A 464 -1.28 17.84 -11.29
N VAL A 465 -1.44 16.70 -10.62
CA VAL A 465 -1.45 16.59 -9.16
C VAL A 465 -0.47 15.52 -8.72
N LYS A 466 0.09 15.69 -7.51
CA LYS A 466 0.82 14.64 -6.79
C LYS A 466 -0.03 14.18 -5.62
N MET A 467 -0.11 12.87 -5.41
CA MET A 467 -0.72 12.29 -4.21
C MET A 467 0.37 12.13 -3.15
N VAL A 468 0.28 12.90 -2.07
CA VAL A 468 1.30 12.97 -1.01
C VAL A 468 0.72 12.62 0.36
N PRO A 469 1.50 12.07 1.31
CA PRO A 469 1.05 11.87 2.68
C PRO A 469 0.53 13.16 3.33
N PHE A 470 -0.44 13.03 4.22
CA PHE A 470 -0.85 14.13 5.10
C PHE A 470 0.35 14.67 5.90
N SER A 471 0.50 16.00 5.97
CA SER A 471 1.57 16.66 6.71
C SER A 471 1.12 18.05 7.21
N GLU A 472 1.94 18.68 8.05
CA GLU A 472 1.73 20.09 8.45
C GLU A 472 1.90 21.08 7.30
N SER A 473 2.58 20.69 6.22
CA SER A 473 2.79 21.57 5.07
C SER A 473 1.62 21.58 4.10
N ASN A 474 0.71 20.59 4.16
CA ASN A 474 -0.42 20.47 3.24
C ASN A 474 -1.79 20.47 3.93
N ILE A 475 -1.85 20.38 5.25
CA ILE A 475 -3.08 20.51 6.04
C ILE A 475 -2.87 21.58 7.13
N PRO A 476 -3.70 22.65 7.18
CA PRO A 476 -3.59 23.69 8.18
C PRO A 476 -3.74 23.17 9.61
N ALA A 477 -3.03 23.78 10.56
CA ALA A 477 -3.06 23.39 11.98
C ALA A 477 -4.48 23.45 12.58
N GLU A 478 -5.28 24.43 12.16
CA GLU A 478 -6.68 24.61 12.55
C GLU A 478 -7.54 23.44 12.07
N THR A 479 -7.25 22.91 10.88
CA THR A 479 -7.96 21.75 10.33
C THR A 479 -7.65 20.49 11.15
N PHE A 480 -6.40 20.29 11.55
CA PHE A 480 -6.03 19.20 12.48
C PHE A 480 -6.68 19.36 13.86
N ALA A 481 -6.80 20.58 14.37
CA ALA A 481 -7.48 20.86 15.63
C ALA A 481 -8.96 20.46 15.55
N ARG A 482 -9.63 20.79 14.43
CA ARG A 482 -11.01 20.35 14.15
C ARG A 482 -11.13 18.83 14.08
N PHE A 483 -10.20 18.14 13.43
CA PHE A 483 -10.23 16.67 13.37
C PHE A 483 -10.13 16.04 14.76
N ARG A 484 -9.29 16.59 15.63
CA ARG A 484 -9.15 16.11 17.01
C ARG A 484 -10.46 16.18 17.79
N GLU A 485 -11.24 17.23 17.57
CA GLU A 485 -12.52 17.44 18.26
C GLU A 485 -13.65 16.60 17.64
N LEU A 486 -13.77 16.59 16.31
CA LEU A 486 -14.93 16.03 15.61
C LEU A 486 -14.80 14.54 15.26
N ILE A 487 -13.58 14.07 14.99
CA ILE A 487 -13.28 12.71 14.51
C ILE A 487 -12.03 12.13 15.22
N PRO A 488 -12.03 12.04 16.56
CA PRO A 488 -10.83 11.71 17.35
C PRO A 488 -10.20 10.37 16.97
N SER A 489 -11.00 9.34 16.68
CA SER A 489 -10.50 8.02 16.25
C SER A 489 -9.72 8.12 14.93
N THR A 490 -10.26 8.86 13.97
CA THR A 490 -9.60 9.10 12.68
C THR A 490 -8.36 9.96 12.84
N HIS A 491 -8.42 11.00 13.68
CA HIS A 491 -7.28 11.87 13.98
C HIS A 491 -6.11 11.07 14.57
N ALA A 492 -6.37 10.12 15.48
CA ALA A 492 -5.34 9.27 16.07
C ALA A 492 -4.59 8.44 15.01
N LEU A 493 -5.31 7.86 14.05
CA LEU A 493 -4.69 7.11 12.94
C LEU A 493 -3.87 8.01 12.02
N ILE A 494 -4.38 9.20 11.70
CA ILE A 494 -3.64 10.19 10.91
C ILE A 494 -2.32 10.55 11.61
N GLN A 495 -2.35 10.79 12.93
CA GLN A 495 -1.15 11.09 13.70
C GLN A 495 -0.17 9.91 13.75
N ALA A 496 -0.65 8.68 13.91
CA ALA A 496 0.18 7.48 13.88
C ALA A 496 0.90 7.33 12.54
N TYR A 497 0.18 7.51 11.43
CA TYR A 497 0.74 7.47 10.09
C TYR A 497 1.79 8.58 9.88
N ARG A 498 1.47 9.82 10.25
CA ARG A 498 2.41 10.96 10.18
C ARG A 498 3.67 10.73 10.98
N ASN A 499 3.55 10.29 12.23
CA ASN A 499 4.69 9.99 13.09
C ASN A 499 5.58 8.89 12.49
N LYS A 500 4.98 7.88 11.85
CA LYS A 500 5.74 6.85 11.12
C LYS A 500 6.51 7.45 9.94
N GLN A 501 5.89 8.30 9.12
CA GLN A 501 6.57 8.95 8.00
C GLN A 501 7.72 9.86 8.46
N GLU A 502 7.50 10.67 9.50
CA GLU A 502 8.53 11.55 10.05
C GLU A 502 9.70 10.77 10.66
N LYS A 503 9.46 9.65 11.35
CA LYS A 503 10.54 8.76 11.83
C LYS A 503 11.43 8.29 10.69
N TRP A 504 10.84 7.84 9.58
CA TRP A 504 11.59 7.39 8.41
C TRP A 504 12.35 8.54 7.74
N LYS A 505 11.71 9.69 7.55
CA LYS A 505 12.36 10.88 7.01
C LYS A 505 13.57 11.30 7.84
N ASN A 506 13.42 11.38 9.16
CA ASN A 506 14.50 11.73 10.08
C ASN A 506 15.62 10.68 10.07
N ALA A 507 15.28 9.39 10.07
CA ALA A 507 16.27 8.32 10.01
C ALA A 507 17.09 8.37 8.72
N LEU A 508 16.47 8.63 7.57
CA LEU A 508 17.17 8.77 6.29
C LEU A 508 18.13 9.98 6.27
N GLN A 509 17.75 11.11 6.90
CA GLN A 509 18.65 12.26 7.05
C GLN A 509 19.87 11.94 7.92
N VAL A 510 19.67 11.20 9.04
CA VAL A 510 20.78 10.75 9.89
C VAL A 510 21.71 9.79 9.13
N VAL A 511 21.13 8.84 8.40
CA VAL A 511 21.88 7.89 7.56
C VAL A 511 22.71 8.61 6.49
N ASP A 512 22.17 9.65 5.86
CA ASP A 512 22.92 10.46 4.89
C ASP A 512 24.16 11.13 5.51
N GLY A 513 24.00 11.70 6.70
CA GLY A 513 25.11 12.25 7.49
C GLY A 513 26.17 11.19 7.82
N ILE A 514 25.75 9.99 8.25
CA ILE A 514 26.64 8.88 8.59
C ILE A 514 27.52 8.47 7.40
N TYR A 515 26.94 8.29 6.21
CA TYR A 515 27.73 7.94 5.02
C TYR A 515 28.68 9.06 4.60
N LYS A 516 28.23 10.32 4.61
CA LYS A 516 29.05 11.47 4.22
C LYS A 516 30.24 11.67 5.16
N ASP A 517 30.00 11.55 6.46
CA ASP A 517 31.07 11.64 7.46
C ASP A 517 32.03 10.46 7.36
N PHE A 518 31.53 9.25 7.10
CA PHE A 518 32.36 8.07 6.87
C PHE A 518 33.27 8.25 5.64
N ALA A 519 32.72 8.69 4.52
CA ALA A 519 33.49 8.97 3.30
C ALA A 519 34.57 10.04 3.56
N ARG A 520 34.23 11.13 4.25
CA ARG A 520 35.18 12.21 4.59
C ARG A 520 36.30 11.72 5.50
N LYS A 521 35.98 10.99 6.57
CA LYS A 521 36.95 10.47 7.56
C LYS A 521 37.95 9.49 6.94
N ASN A 522 37.52 8.74 5.93
CA ASN A 522 38.36 7.76 5.24
C ASN A 522 38.94 8.27 3.93
N ASP A 523 38.77 9.57 3.62
CA ASP A 523 39.25 10.22 2.39
C ASP A 523 38.77 9.47 1.14
N TYR A 524 37.48 9.14 1.01
CA TYR A 524 37.00 8.42 -0.19
C TYR A 524 36.85 9.39 -1.37
N PRO A 525 37.36 9.08 -2.58
CA PRO A 525 37.20 9.96 -3.73
C PRO A 525 35.73 10.20 -4.06
N GLY A 526 34.94 9.13 -4.12
CA GLY A 526 33.51 9.15 -4.32
C GLY A 526 32.84 7.97 -3.62
N LEU A 527 31.63 8.20 -3.13
CA LEU A 527 30.79 7.20 -2.47
C LEU A 527 29.32 7.44 -2.83
N VAL A 528 28.62 6.39 -3.23
CA VAL A 528 27.20 6.38 -3.55
C VAL A 528 26.51 5.27 -2.80
N TYR A 529 25.27 5.47 -2.37
CA TYR A 529 24.55 4.49 -1.56
C TYR A 529 23.05 4.59 -1.76
N GLY A 530 22.36 3.50 -1.45
CA GLY A 530 20.92 3.37 -1.57
C GLY A 530 20.31 2.60 -0.41
N ILE A 531 19.12 3.02 0.00
CA ILE A 531 18.30 2.32 1.00
C ILE A 531 17.07 1.77 0.30
N VAL A 532 16.89 0.46 0.43
CA VAL A 532 15.73 -0.25 -0.07
C VAL A 532 14.79 -0.62 1.07
N ARG A 533 13.48 -0.47 0.82
CA ARG A 533 12.43 -0.92 1.73
C ARG A 533 11.23 -1.42 0.94
N ASN A 534 10.68 -2.57 1.34
CA ASN A 534 9.45 -3.14 0.79
C ASN A 534 9.42 -3.18 -0.74
N GLY A 535 10.55 -3.54 -1.37
CA GLY A 535 10.63 -3.65 -2.83
C GLY A 535 10.93 -2.33 -3.55
N GLN A 536 11.46 -1.33 -2.85
CA GLN A 536 11.72 -0.01 -3.42
C GLN A 536 13.02 0.64 -2.97
N LEU A 537 13.66 1.39 -3.85
CA LEU A 537 14.73 2.33 -3.49
C LEU A 537 14.12 3.62 -2.90
N ILE A 538 14.05 3.71 -1.58
CA ILE A 538 13.40 4.83 -0.86
C ILE A 538 14.34 6.01 -0.61
N TYR A 539 15.65 5.81 -0.77
CA TYR A 539 16.64 6.86 -0.60
C TYR A 539 17.90 6.57 -1.40
N THR A 540 18.48 7.60 -2.00
CA THR A 540 19.81 7.57 -2.60
C THR A 540 20.60 8.76 -2.09
N GLY A 541 21.84 8.52 -1.67
CA GLY A 541 22.76 9.58 -1.32
C GLY A 541 24.11 9.39 -2.03
N ASN A 542 24.88 10.46 -2.07
CA ASN A 542 26.19 10.48 -2.70
C ASN A 542 27.09 11.55 -2.07
N THR A 543 28.39 11.40 -2.30
CA THR A 543 29.40 12.43 -2.02
C THR A 543 30.65 12.17 -2.85
N GLY A 544 31.41 13.23 -3.14
CA GLY A 544 32.68 13.14 -3.87
C GLY A 544 32.53 12.98 -5.39
N LEU A 545 33.57 12.42 -6.01
CA LEU A 545 33.78 12.36 -7.45
C LEU A 545 33.88 10.90 -7.93
N SER A 546 33.18 10.57 -9.01
CA SER A 546 33.36 9.31 -9.74
C SER A 546 34.62 9.34 -10.61
N ASN A 547 35.06 10.53 -11.03
CA ASN A 547 36.29 10.77 -11.77
C ASN A 547 36.97 12.06 -11.28
N ILE A 548 38.16 11.91 -10.69
CA ILE A 548 38.93 13.03 -10.11
C ILE A 548 39.46 13.96 -11.21
N GLU A 549 40.05 13.42 -12.28
CA GLU A 549 40.68 14.23 -13.33
C GLU A 549 39.64 15.13 -14.03
N LYS A 550 38.48 14.56 -14.35
CA LYS A 550 37.39 15.27 -15.05
C LYS A 550 36.44 16.01 -14.12
N GLN A 551 36.66 15.96 -12.79
CA GLN A 551 35.79 16.56 -11.78
C GLN A 551 34.31 16.14 -11.93
N ILE A 552 34.07 14.88 -12.27
CA ILE A 552 32.70 14.35 -12.44
C ILE A 552 32.17 13.94 -11.06
N PRO A 553 31.05 14.52 -10.58
CA PRO A 553 30.44 14.14 -9.31
C PRO A 553 29.98 12.68 -9.33
N ALA A 554 30.12 12.00 -8.19
CA ALA A 554 29.49 10.70 -8.02
C ALA A 554 27.97 10.87 -7.80
N THR A 555 27.15 10.11 -8.53
CA THR A 555 25.68 10.17 -8.49
C THR A 555 25.07 8.77 -8.44
N SER A 556 23.76 8.66 -8.20
CA SER A 556 23.03 7.37 -8.24
C SER A 556 23.15 6.66 -9.60
N THR A 557 23.35 7.42 -10.67
CA THR A 557 23.54 6.97 -12.05
C THR A 557 24.99 6.69 -12.43
N SER A 558 25.96 6.95 -11.55
CA SER A 558 27.35 6.58 -11.78
C SER A 558 27.51 5.05 -11.68
N ALA A 559 28.18 4.45 -12.65
CA ALA A 559 28.38 3.02 -12.75
C ALA A 559 29.72 2.60 -12.12
N PHE A 560 29.66 1.81 -11.04
CA PHE A 560 30.82 1.36 -10.27
C PHE A 560 31.08 -0.12 -10.51
N ARG A 561 32.35 -0.53 -10.51
CA ARG A 561 32.71 -1.96 -10.44
C ARG A 561 32.29 -2.52 -9.08
N ILE A 562 31.45 -3.55 -9.07
CA ILE A 562 30.90 -4.14 -7.83
C ILE A 562 31.66 -5.36 -7.33
N ALA A 563 32.72 -5.77 -8.04
CA ALA A 563 33.60 -6.85 -7.62
C ALA A 563 32.78 -8.09 -7.22
N SER A 564 33.13 -8.73 -6.11
CA SER A 564 32.56 -10.01 -5.66
C SER A 564 31.05 -10.04 -5.41
N MET A 565 30.35 -8.90 -5.44
CA MET A 565 28.88 -8.90 -5.52
C MET A 565 28.34 -9.63 -6.77
N THR A 566 29.15 -9.68 -7.84
CA THR A 566 28.91 -10.41 -9.10
C THR A 566 28.59 -11.90 -8.87
N LYS A 567 29.20 -12.52 -7.85
CA LYS A 567 29.00 -13.95 -7.51
C LYS A 567 27.54 -14.33 -7.29
N SER A 568 26.75 -13.40 -6.76
CA SER A 568 25.33 -13.62 -6.56
C SER A 568 24.58 -13.81 -7.90
N PHE A 569 24.93 -13.08 -8.96
CA PHE A 569 24.30 -13.23 -10.29
C PHE A 569 24.65 -14.57 -10.93
N VAL A 570 25.92 -15.00 -10.82
CA VAL A 570 26.36 -16.32 -11.27
C VAL A 570 25.60 -17.42 -10.53
N SER A 571 25.38 -17.26 -9.22
CA SER A 571 24.61 -18.21 -8.42
C SER A 571 23.14 -18.28 -8.87
N VAL A 572 22.50 -17.15 -9.16
CA VAL A 572 21.15 -17.13 -9.74
C VAL A 572 21.09 -17.87 -11.07
N ALA A 573 22.08 -17.67 -11.96
CA ALA A 573 22.14 -18.38 -13.23
C ALA A 573 22.29 -19.90 -13.07
N ILE A 574 23.14 -20.36 -12.14
CA ILE A 574 23.27 -21.80 -11.81
C ILE A 574 21.95 -22.36 -11.28
N LEU A 575 21.26 -21.63 -10.39
CA LEU A 575 19.96 -22.05 -9.85
C LEU A 575 18.86 -22.05 -10.93
N GLN A 576 18.88 -21.12 -11.90
CA GLN A 576 17.97 -21.16 -13.05
C GLN A 576 18.19 -22.43 -13.88
N LEU A 577 19.44 -22.77 -14.18
CA LEU A 577 19.76 -23.99 -14.94
C LEU A 577 19.36 -25.25 -14.18
N ARG A 578 19.52 -25.26 -12.85
CA ARG A 578 19.01 -26.32 -11.99
C ARG A 578 17.48 -26.41 -12.02
N ASP A 579 16.78 -25.30 -11.87
CA ASP A 579 15.31 -25.28 -11.87
C ASP A 579 14.72 -25.70 -13.23
N GLN A 580 15.49 -25.54 -14.31
CA GLN A 580 15.22 -26.08 -15.66
C GLN A 580 15.57 -27.58 -15.81
N GLY A 581 16.15 -28.21 -14.79
CA GLY A 581 16.58 -29.62 -14.81
C GLY A 581 17.86 -29.88 -15.61
N LYS A 582 18.62 -28.85 -15.97
CA LYS A 582 19.83 -28.99 -16.82
C LYS A 582 21.10 -29.38 -16.06
N LEU A 583 21.12 -29.15 -14.76
CA LEU A 583 22.18 -29.58 -13.85
C LEU A 583 21.62 -29.90 -12.47
N LYS A 584 22.35 -30.65 -11.65
CA LYS A 584 22.10 -30.78 -10.21
C LYS A 584 23.27 -30.14 -9.46
N LEU A 585 22.99 -29.56 -8.30
CA LEU A 585 24.04 -28.95 -7.49
C LEU A 585 25.03 -29.99 -6.96
N ASP A 586 24.59 -31.22 -6.73
CA ASP A 586 25.44 -32.31 -6.24
C ASP A 586 26.11 -33.12 -7.37
N ASP A 587 25.96 -32.69 -8.63
CA ASP A 587 26.70 -33.30 -9.73
C ASP A 587 28.21 -33.05 -9.54
N PRO A 588 29.07 -34.05 -9.78
CA PRO A 588 30.50 -33.84 -9.84
C PRO A 588 30.84 -32.76 -10.87
N ALA A 589 31.63 -31.76 -10.47
CA ALA A 589 31.98 -30.63 -11.33
C ALA A 589 32.71 -31.06 -12.62
N TYR A 590 33.40 -32.20 -12.59
CA TYR A 590 34.07 -32.75 -13.77
C TYR A 590 33.11 -33.17 -14.89
N ASN A 591 31.81 -33.36 -14.60
CA ASN A 591 30.80 -33.61 -15.63
C ASN A 591 30.66 -32.43 -16.60
N TYR A 592 30.99 -31.23 -16.15
CA TYR A 592 30.94 -29.99 -16.93
C TYR A 592 32.34 -29.46 -17.28
N ILE A 593 33.35 -29.82 -16.50
CA ILE A 593 34.75 -29.41 -16.70
C ILE A 593 35.66 -30.65 -16.64
N PRO A 594 35.84 -31.38 -17.76
CA PRO A 594 36.58 -32.64 -17.78
C PRO A 594 38.00 -32.58 -17.19
N GLU A 595 38.66 -31.42 -17.24
CA GLU A 595 39.97 -31.15 -16.65
C GLU A 595 40.00 -31.36 -15.13
N LEU A 596 38.85 -31.29 -14.45
CA LEU A 596 38.74 -31.56 -13.01
C LEU A 596 38.81 -33.05 -12.65
N LYS A 597 38.77 -33.97 -13.63
CA LYS A 597 38.81 -35.42 -13.38
C LYS A 597 40.19 -35.91 -12.91
N GLN A 598 41.26 -35.19 -13.26
CA GLN A 598 42.65 -35.57 -12.97
C GLN A 598 43.23 -34.84 -11.75
N GLN A 599 42.39 -34.18 -10.94
CA GLN A 599 42.87 -33.45 -9.76
C GLN A 599 43.27 -34.41 -8.65
N HIS A 600 44.34 -34.08 -7.94
CA HIS A 600 44.75 -34.75 -6.71
C HIS A 600 44.25 -33.94 -5.51
N TYR A 601 43.29 -34.48 -4.78
CA TYR A 601 42.74 -33.83 -3.59
C TYR A 601 43.70 -33.90 -2.39
N ALA A 602 43.38 -33.18 -1.32
CA ALA A 602 44.20 -33.13 -0.11
C ALA A 602 44.32 -34.49 0.61
N SER A 603 43.37 -35.41 0.38
CA SER A 603 43.37 -36.80 0.87
C SER A 603 42.73 -37.74 -0.15
N ASP A 604 43.12 -39.03 -0.13
CA ASP A 604 42.61 -40.05 -1.07
C ASP A 604 41.12 -40.40 -0.85
N ASP A 605 40.61 -40.16 0.36
CA ASP A 605 39.21 -40.38 0.76
C ASP A 605 38.33 -39.13 0.59
N ALA A 606 38.86 -38.06 0.01
CA ALA A 606 38.14 -36.82 -0.20
C ALA A 606 36.90 -37.04 -1.10
N PRO A 607 35.74 -36.43 -0.77
CA PRO A 607 34.56 -36.53 -1.61
C PRO A 607 34.79 -35.79 -2.94
N LEU A 608 34.01 -36.15 -3.95
CA LEU A 608 34.06 -35.49 -5.25
C LEU A 608 33.75 -34.00 -5.12
N LEU A 609 34.51 -33.16 -5.83
CA LEU A 609 34.19 -31.75 -6.00
C LEU A 609 32.87 -31.61 -6.78
N THR A 610 31.85 -30.97 -6.19
CA THR A 610 30.52 -30.77 -6.81
C THR A 610 30.27 -29.31 -7.17
N VAL A 611 29.21 -29.03 -7.95
CA VAL A 611 28.75 -27.67 -8.24
C VAL A 611 28.38 -26.91 -6.95
N ARG A 612 27.77 -27.60 -5.97
CA ARG A 612 27.42 -27.05 -4.66
C ARG A 612 28.66 -26.60 -3.90
N HIS A 613 29.73 -27.39 -3.92
CA HIS A 613 30.99 -27.02 -3.27
C HIS A 613 31.59 -25.73 -3.84
N LEU A 614 31.46 -25.49 -5.16
CA LEU A 614 31.88 -24.24 -5.77
C LEU A 614 31.01 -23.05 -5.32
N LEU A 615 29.69 -23.22 -5.26
CA LEU A 615 28.75 -22.16 -4.84
C LEU A 615 28.96 -21.71 -3.39
N THR A 616 29.35 -22.64 -2.52
CA THR A 616 29.43 -22.44 -1.07
C THR A 616 30.84 -22.20 -0.53
N HIS A 617 31.85 -22.04 -1.40
CA HIS A 617 33.26 -21.98 -1.01
C HIS A 617 33.70 -23.18 -0.17
N ALA A 618 33.20 -24.37 -0.52
CA ALA A 618 33.58 -25.65 0.06
C ALA A 618 34.39 -26.50 -0.92
N ALA A 619 34.97 -25.90 -1.96
CA ALA A 619 35.71 -26.64 -2.98
C ALA A 619 37.05 -27.19 -2.47
N GLY A 620 37.56 -26.68 -1.35
CA GLY A 620 38.87 -27.02 -0.81
C GLY A 620 40.03 -26.25 -1.46
N PHE A 621 39.73 -25.33 -2.38
CA PHE A 621 40.71 -24.42 -2.97
C PHE A 621 41.26 -23.42 -1.95
N PRO A 622 42.50 -22.94 -2.14
CA PRO A 622 43.08 -21.91 -1.30
C PRO A 622 42.39 -20.56 -1.47
N GLU A 623 42.43 -19.74 -0.42
CA GLU A 623 42.17 -18.31 -0.51
C GLU A 623 43.11 -17.68 -1.54
N ASP A 624 42.51 -17.11 -2.59
CA ASP A 624 43.24 -16.66 -3.78
C ASP A 624 43.32 -15.14 -3.90
N ASN A 625 42.84 -14.38 -2.90
CA ASN A 625 43.07 -12.94 -2.81
C ASN A 625 44.48 -12.62 -2.28
N PRO A 626 45.18 -11.60 -2.81
CA PRO A 626 44.76 -10.66 -3.86
C PRO A 626 45.15 -11.12 -5.28
N TRP A 627 45.67 -12.34 -5.48
CA TRP A 627 46.12 -12.81 -6.79
C TRP A 627 44.97 -12.91 -7.79
N GLY A 628 43.85 -13.53 -7.41
CA GLY A 628 42.64 -13.71 -8.23
C GLY A 628 42.00 -12.39 -8.66
N ASP A 629 42.08 -11.34 -7.83
CA ASP A 629 41.61 -9.98 -8.15
C ASP A 629 42.30 -9.38 -9.38
N ARG A 630 43.50 -9.87 -9.72
CA ARG A 630 44.28 -9.44 -10.89
C ARG A 630 44.08 -10.34 -12.11
N GLN A 631 43.24 -11.37 -12.02
CA GLN A 631 43.03 -12.35 -13.09
C GLN A 631 41.72 -12.13 -13.88
N LEU A 632 40.93 -11.09 -13.61
CA LEU A 632 39.60 -10.90 -14.21
C LEU A 632 39.55 -11.12 -15.73
N ALA A 633 40.56 -10.64 -16.46
CA ALA A 633 40.62 -10.67 -17.92
C ALA A 633 41.23 -11.95 -18.53
N ILE A 634 41.63 -12.95 -17.74
CA ILE A 634 42.19 -14.19 -18.32
C ILE A 634 41.14 -14.90 -19.18
N SER A 635 41.57 -15.60 -20.23
CA SER A 635 40.66 -16.37 -21.07
C SER A 635 40.28 -17.71 -20.41
N ASN A 636 39.19 -18.32 -20.90
CA ASN A 636 38.79 -19.66 -20.47
C ASN A 636 39.88 -20.69 -20.76
N GLU A 637 40.56 -20.59 -21.90
CA GLU A 637 41.65 -21.49 -22.28
C GLU A 637 42.82 -21.41 -21.30
N ALA A 638 43.19 -20.20 -20.87
CA ALA A 638 44.24 -19.98 -19.89
C ALA A 638 43.86 -20.55 -18.51
N MET A 639 42.62 -20.32 -18.08
CA MET A 639 42.09 -20.90 -16.83
C MET A 639 42.08 -22.42 -16.88
N LEU A 640 41.57 -23.03 -17.95
CA LEU A 640 41.50 -24.49 -18.10
C LEU A 640 42.90 -25.12 -18.22
N ALA A 641 43.85 -24.44 -18.86
CA ALA A 641 45.24 -24.87 -18.89
C ALA A 641 45.85 -24.91 -17.47
N MET A 642 45.52 -23.93 -16.62
CA MET A 642 45.90 -23.94 -15.21
C MET A 642 45.25 -25.09 -14.45
N VAL A 643 43.92 -25.29 -14.61
CA VAL A 643 43.19 -26.40 -13.98
C VAL A 643 43.80 -27.75 -14.38
N LYS A 644 44.05 -27.95 -15.68
CA LYS A 644 44.64 -29.17 -16.22
C LYS A 644 46.03 -29.47 -15.67
N LYS A 645 46.81 -28.43 -15.33
CA LYS A 645 48.12 -28.57 -14.70
C LYS A 645 48.02 -29.11 -13.26
N GLY A 646 46.87 -28.91 -12.62
CA GLY A 646 46.59 -29.30 -11.24
C GLY A 646 46.33 -28.07 -10.37
N ILE A 647 45.31 -28.18 -9.52
CA ILE A 647 44.96 -27.19 -8.51
C ILE A 647 45.55 -27.64 -7.17
N SER A 648 46.18 -26.72 -6.44
CA SER A 648 46.56 -26.96 -5.04
C SER A 648 45.30 -26.89 -4.16
N PHE A 649 45.10 -27.87 -3.28
CA PHE A 649 43.98 -27.90 -2.34
C PHE A 649 44.48 -27.60 -0.91
N SER A 650 43.85 -26.64 -0.24
CA SER A 650 44.05 -26.37 1.19
C SER A 650 43.31 -27.39 2.05
N ASN A 651 42.16 -27.88 1.57
CA ASN A 651 41.28 -28.78 2.31
C ASN A 651 40.60 -29.78 1.35
N SER A 652 40.01 -30.84 1.90
CA SER A 652 39.15 -31.74 1.13
C SER A 652 37.81 -31.04 0.81
N PRO A 653 37.22 -31.25 -0.40
CA PRO A 653 35.92 -30.68 -0.75
C PRO A 653 34.84 -31.02 0.28
N GLY A 654 33.91 -30.09 0.51
CA GLY A 654 32.78 -30.26 1.42
C GLY A 654 33.08 -30.13 2.92
N VAL A 655 34.36 -30.08 3.33
CA VAL A 655 34.73 -30.15 4.75
C VAL A 655 34.84 -28.79 5.44
N LYS A 656 35.37 -27.76 4.77
CA LYS A 656 35.58 -26.43 5.36
C LYS A 656 35.19 -25.32 4.40
N TYR A 657 34.85 -24.17 4.98
CA TYR A 657 34.77 -22.90 4.28
C TYR A 657 36.16 -22.32 4.04
N GLU A 658 36.49 -22.05 2.78
CA GLU A 658 37.65 -21.23 2.38
C GLU A 658 37.29 -20.50 1.08
N TYR A 659 37.29 -19.17 1.14
CA TYR A 659 36.80 -18.35 0.04
C TYR A 659 37.75 -18.42 -1.15
N SER A 660 37.24 -18.72 -2.35
CA SER A 660 38.07 -18.83 -3.55
C SER A 660 37.37 -18.29 -4.79
N ASN A 661 38.00 -17.35 -5.47
CA ASN A 661 37.47 -16.78 -6.71
C ASN A 661 37.50 -17.78 -7.87
N LEU A 662 38.49 -18.69 -7.90
CA LEU A 662 38.55 -19.79 -8.86
C LEU A 662 37.24 -20.58 -8.89
N GLY A 663 36.61 -20.82 -7.73
CA GLY A 663 35.33 -21.53 -7.65
C GLY A 663 34.23 -20.87 -8.51
N PHE A 664 34.16 -19.54 -8.49
CA PHE A 664 33.18 -18.78 -9.27
C PHE A 664 33.57 -18.60 -10.74
N ALA A 665 34.86 -18.54 -11.05
CA ALA A 665 35.33 -18.59 -12.45
C ALA A 665 34.91 -19.92 -13.12
N LEU A 666 35.07 -21.04 -12.40
CA LEU A 666 34.60 -22.35 -12.86
C LEU A 666 33.07 -22.40 -13.00
N LEU A 667 32.31 -21.82 -12.07
CA LEU A 667 30.85 -21.73 -12.21
C LEU A 667 30.41 -20.91 -13.44
N GLY A 668 31.11 -19.83 -13.77
CA GLY A 668 30.91 -19.10 -15.03
C GLY A 668 31.09 -19.99 -16.25
N TYR A 669 32.16 -20.79 -16.26
CA TYR A 669 32.39 -21.76 -17.33
C TYR A 669 31.32 -22.88 -17.36
N ILE A 670 30.83 -23.36 -16.22
CA ILE A 670 29.73 -24.33 -16.15
C ILE A 670 28.45 -23.76 -16.77
N ILE A 671 28.11 -22.49 -16.50
CA ILE A 671 26.97 -21.83 -17.15
C ILE A 671 27.14 -21.89 -18.67
N GLN A 672 28.34 -21.62 -19.17
CA GLN A 672 28.61 -21.68 -20.61
C GLN A 672 28.43 -23.08 -21.19
N GLN A 673 28.99 -24.11 -20.53
CA GLN A 673 28.86 -25.48 -20.99
C GLN A 673 27.42 -25.98 -20.98
N VAL A 674 26.64 -25.64 -19.95
CA VAL A 674 25.27 -26.13 -19.78
C VAL A 674 24.26 -25.35 -20.62
N SER A 675 24.46 -24.05 -20.80
CA SER A 675 23.52 -23.18 -21.53
C SER A 675 23.83 -23.04 -23.01
N GLY A 676 25.09 -23.24 -23.43
CA GLY A 676 25.58 -22.97 -24.77
C GLY A 676 25.84 -21.48 -25.07
N LEU A 677 25.69 -20.59 -24.08
CA LEU A 677 25.94 -19.15 -24.20
C LEU A 677 27.09 -18.73 -23.28
N PRO A 678 27.92 -17.73 -23.62
CA PRO A 678 28.80 -17.09 -22.64
C PRO A 678 28.00 -16.69 -21.39
N TYR A 679 28.62 -16.80 -20.21
CA TYR A 679 27.89 -16.59 -18.96
C TYR A 679 27.37 -15.15 -18.84
N GLU A 680 28.10 -14.18 -19.40
CA GLU A 680 27.68 -12.78 -19.51
C GLU A 680 26.36 -12.67 -20.29
N GLU A 681 26.31 -13.24 -21.50
CA GLU A 681 25.10 -13.23 -22.34
C GLU A 681 23.93 -13.96 -21.68
N TYR A 682 24.20 -15.07 -20.99
CA TYR A 682 23.16 -15.79 -20.25
C TYR A 682 22.57 -14.92 -19.13
N ILE A 683 23.42 -14.26 -18.33
CA ILE A 683 22.99 -13.38 -17.23
C ILE A 683 22.23 -12.16 -17.78
N ASP A 684 22.73 -11.53 -18.85
CA ASP A 684 22.09 -10.36 -19.46
C ASP A 684 20.68 -10.69 -19.93
N LYS A 685 20.52 -11.83 -20.63
CA LYS A 685 19.25 -12.27 -21.19
C LYS A 685 18.26 -12.76 -20.13
N ASN A 686 18.72 -13.54 -19.15
CA ASN A 686 17.83 -14.27 -18.24
C ASN A 686 17.70 -13.63 -16.86
N ILE A 687 18.49 -12.60 -16.53
CA ILE A 687 18.46 -11.92 -15.23
C ILE A 687 18.36 -10.40 -15.41
N LEU A 688 19.30 -9.76 -16.11
CA LEU A 688 19.33 -8.29 -16.19
C LEU A 688 18.15 -7.73 -16.98
N THR A 689 17.85 -8.30 -18.15
CA THR A 689 16.73 -7.87 -19.00
C THR A 689 15.38 -8.05 -18.28
N PRO A 690 15.06 -9.22 -17.68
CA PRO A 690 13.82 -9.38 -16.90
C PRO A 690 13.70 -8.43 -15.70
N LEU A 691 14.83 -8.03 -15.09
CA LEU A 691 14.85 -7.08 -13.98
C LEU A 691 14.96 -5.62 -14.43
N ASN A 692 14.98 -5.36 -15.74
CA ASN A 692 15.15 -4.03 -16.33
C ASN A 692 16.42 -3.30 -15.82
N MET A 693 17.55 -4.01 -15.74
CA MET A 693 18.85 -3.48 -15.32
C MET A 693 19.67 -3.03 -16.54
N ALA A 694 19.23 -1.96 -17.20
CA ALA A 694 19.77 -1.49 -18.48
C ALA A 694 21.14 -0.76 -18.39
N HIS A 695 21.55 -0.34 -17.19
CA HIS A 695 22.81 0.34 -16.88
C HIS A 695 23.73 -0.57 -16.05
N THR A 696 23.71 -1.86 -16.37
CA THR A 696 24.61 -2.89 -15.84
C THR A 696 25.45 -3.46 -16.99
N TYR A 697 26.76 -3.55 -16.79
CA TYR A 697 27.73 -3.83 -17.82
C TYR A 697 28.81 -4.82 -17.34
N TRP A 698 29.38 -5.57 -18.28
CA TRP A 698 30.58 -6.38 -18.06
C TRP A 698 31.86 -5.64 -18.46
N GLU A 699 31.79 -4.90 -19.57
CA GLU A 699 32.91 -4.17 -20.16
C GLU A 699 32.85 -2.68 -19.84
N TYR A 700 33.90 -2.17 -19.17
CA TYR A 700 33.98 -0.75 -18.81
C TYR A 700 34.02 0.17 -20.05
N SER A 701 34.47 -0.33 -21.19
CA SER A 701 34.48 0.38 -22.47
C SER A 701 33.08 0.63 -23.07
N LYS A 702 32.06 -0.05 -22.56
CA LYS A 702 30.65 0.13 -22.98
C LYS A 702 29.89 1.11 -22.09
N VAL A 703 30.46 1.51 -20.96
CA VAL A 703 29.85 2.46 -20.04
C VAL A 703 30.04 3.88 -20.60
N PRO A 704 28.99 4.72 -20.62
CA PRO A 704 29.13 6.13 -20.97
C PRO A 704 30.23 6.81 -20.14
N ALA A 705 31.11 7.58 -20.78
CA ALA A 705 32.30 8.13 -20.12
C ALA A 705 31.98 9.11 -18.97
N ASN A 706 30.78 9.69 -18.97
CA ASN A 706 30.25 10.56 -17.91
C ASN A 706 29.57 9.79 -16.76
N GLU A 707 29.36 8.49 -16.91
CA GLU A 707 28.76 7.61 -15.90
C GLU A 707 29.79 6.68 -15.26
N LEU A 708 30.84 6.28 -16.00
CA LEU A 708 31.86 5.36 -15.49
C LEU A 708 32.63 5.96 -14.30
N ALA A 709 32.56 5.28 -13.14
CA ALA A 709 33.40 5.58 -12.00
C ALA A 709 34.79 4.92 -12.17
N LEU A 710 35.84 5.73 -12.07
CA LEU A 710 37.23 5.26 -12.07
C LEU A 710 37.65 4.93 -10.64
N GLY A 711 38.45 3.87 -10.50
CA GLY A 711 38.91 3.37 -9.21
C GLY A 711 40.25 3.95 -8.79
N TYR A 712 40.44 4.23 -7.50
CA TYR A 712 41.67 4.85 -6.99
C TYR A 712 42.31 4.07 -5.84
N ARG A 713 43.55 4.40 -5.53
CA ARG A 713 44.22 4.09 -4.26
C ARG A 713 44.94 5.31 -3.73
N ARG A 714 45.17 5.33 -2.42
CA ARG A 714 46.05 6.32 -1.79
C ARG A 714 47.49 5.83 -1.85
N LEU A 715 48.39 6.66 -2.37
CA LEU A 715 49.83 6.43 -2.33
C LEU A 715 50.53 7.76 -2.04
N ASN A 716 51.30 7.83 -0.94
CA ASN A 716 52.01 9.04 -0.52
C ASN A 716 51.11 10.29 -0.50
N ASN A 717 49.91 10.17 0.09
CA ASN A 717 48.87 11.21 0.14
C ASN A 717 48.35 11.70 -1.22
N ASN A 718 48.61 10.98 -2.31
CA ASN A 718 48.07 11.25 -3.62
C ASN A 718 47.09 10.17 -4.06
N TRP A 719 46.11 10.57 -4.87
CA TRP A 719 45.23 9.64 -5.57
C TRP A 719 45.93 9.05 -6.78
N VAL A 720 45.99 7.73 -6.84
CA VAL A 720 46.52 7.00 -7.98
C VAL A 720 45.40 6.16 -8.57
N GLU A 721 45.04 6.46 -9.81
CA GLU A 721 44.07 5.67 -10.56
C GLU A 721 44.55 4.21 -10.68
N GLN A 722 43.60 3.27 -10.59
CA GLN A 722 43.86 1.85 -10.76
C GLN A 722 43.34 1.36 -12.11
N PRO A 723 44.12 0.55 -12.85
CA PRO A 723 43.68 0.04 -14.13
C PRO A 723 42.47 -0.87 -13.96
N MET A 724 41.45 -0.66 -14.79
CA MET A 724 40.29 -1.56 -14.88
C MET A 724 40.61 -2.71 -15.83
N LEU A 725 40.31 -3.94 -15.41
CA LEU A 725 40.47 -5.13 -16.24
C LEU A 725 39.19 -5.42 -17.03
N HIS A 726 39.36 -6.07 -18.19
CA HIS A 726 38.27 -6.64 -18.97
C HIS A 726 37.61 -7.84 -18.26
N SER A 727 36.41 -8.22 -18.68
CA SER A 727 35.69 -9.38 -18.20
C SER A 727 36.10 -10.62 -19.00
N GLY A 728 36.91 -11.49 -18.41
CA GLY A 728 37.25 -12.82 -18.92
C GLY A 728 36.66 -13.94 -18.06
N ALA A 729 37.34 -15.07 -17.95
CA ALA A 729 36.89 -16.23 -17.16
C ALA A 729 36.65 -15.88 -15.69
N TYR A 730 37.55 -15.09 -15.09
CA TYR A 730 37.38 -14.59 -13.72
C TYR A 730 36.39 -13.41 -13.65
N GLY A 731 35.89 -12.87 -14.77
CA GLY A 731 34.79 -11.91 -14.74
C GLY A 731 33.56 -12.42 -13.99
N ALA A 732 33.30 -13.73 -14.01
CA ALA A 732 32.23 -14.38 -13.24
C ALA A 732 32.36 -14.18 -11.72
N MET A 733 33.57 -13.96 -11.20
CA MET A 733 33.78 -13.71 -9.78
C MET A 733 33.63 -12.25 -9.40
N GLY A 734 33.78 -11.29 -10.33
CA GLY A 734 33.94 -9.88 -9.96
C GLY A 734 33.82 -8.81 -11.06
N GLY A 735 33.38 -9.17 -12.26
CA GLY A 735 33.43 -8.35 -13.45
C GLY A 735 32.31 -7.33 -13.60
N MET A 736 31.20 -7.41 -12.86
CA MET A 736 30.07 -6.51 -13.13
C MET A 736 30.34 -5.06 -12.72
N ILE A 737 29.79 -4.14 -13.52
CA ILE A 737 29.76 -2.70 -13.30
C ILE A 737 28.29 -2.29 -13.33
N THR A 738 27.81 -1.52 -12.35
CA THR A 738 26.38 -1.14 -12.29
C THR A 738 26.16 0.16 -11.53
N THR A 739 24.97 0.73 -11.70
CA THR A 739 24.46 1.86 -10.92
C THR A 739 23.74 1.40 -9.65
N ILE A 740 23.53 2.32 -8.70
CA ILE A 740 22.74 2.06 -7.47
C ILE A 740 21.28 1.74 -7.84
N GLU A 741 20.74 2.43 -8.83
CA GLU A 741 19.34 2.29 -9.27
C GLU A 741 19.06 0.89 -9.82
N ASP A 742 19.95 0.35 -10.64
CA ASP A 742 19.79 -1.01 -11.17
C ASP A 742 20.05 -2.06 -10.10
N PHE A 743 21.08 -1.87 -9.26
CA PHE A 743 21.36 -2.84 -8.21
C PHE A 743 20.22 -2.92 -7.18
N ALA A 744 19.51 -1.82 -6.93
CA ALA A 744 18.32 -1.82 -6.07
C ALA A 744 17.22 -2.75 -6.60
N LYS A 745 17.04 -2.85 -7.93
CA LYS A 745 16.09 -3.80 -8.56
C LYS A 745 16.47 -5.24 -8.24
N TYR A 746 17.78 -5.56 -8.27
CA TYR A 746 18.29 -6.87 -7.89
C TYR A 746 18.13 -7.18 -6.38
N MET A 747 18.33 -6.19 -5.50
CA MET A 747 18.04 -6.34 -4.08
C MET A 747 16.55 -6.58 -3.82
N ASN A 748 15.67 -5.87 -4.53
CA ASN A 748 14.22 -6.06 -4.46
C ASN A 748 13.82 -7.47 -4.88
N PHE A 749 14.42 -7.99 -5.94
CA PHE A 749 14.25 -9.37 -6.37
C PHE A 749 14.59 -10.36 -5.25
N HIS A 750 15.72 -10.19 -4.56
CA HIS A 750 16.07 -11.02 -3.40
C HIS A 750 15.09 -10.88 -2.22
N LEU A 751 14.61 -9.68 -1.92
CA LEU A 751 13.62 -9.43 -0.86
C LEU A 751 12.24 -10.00 -1.19
N SER A 752 11.91 -10.13 -2.47
CA SER A 752 10.62 -10.64 -2.95
C SER A 752 10.37 -12.11 -2.60
N GLY A 753 11.44 -12.86 -2.29
CA GLY A 753 11.38 -14.24 -1.80
C GLY A 753 10.68 -14.40 -0.45
N TRP A 754 10.46 -13.29 0.28
CA TRP A 754 9.97 -13.25 1.66
C TRP A 754 8.79 -12.28 1.85
N PRO A 755 7.87 -12.59 2.80
CA PRO A 755 7.69 -13.90 3.43
C PRO A 755 7.27 -14.94 2.38
N ALA A 756 7.35 -16.22 2.75
CA ALA A 756 6.83 -17.30 1.92
C ALA A 756 5.32 -17.11 1.72
N ARG A 757 4.86 -17.21 0.47
CA ARG A 757 3.46 -17.00 0.09
C ARG A 757 3.13 -17.73 -1.20
N ASN A 758 1.83 -17.98 -1.40
CA ASN A 758 1.30 -18.42 -2.68
C ASN A 758 1.15 -17.22 -3.63
N GLY A 759 1.16 -17.46 -4.94
CA GLY A 759 0.97 -16.44 -5.97
C GLY A 759 1.85 -16.68 -7.20
N PRO A 760 1.75 -15.85 -8.24
CA PRO A 760 2.60 -15.96 -9.41
C PRO A 760 4.09 -15.76 -9.06
N GLU A 761 4.95 -16.31 -9.91
CA GLU A 761 6.41 -16.15 -9.85
C GLU A 761 6.81 -15.10 -10.90
N ASP A 762 7.01 -13.86 -10.46
CA ASP A 762 7.19 -12.70 -11.36
C ASP A 762 8.68 -12.36 -11.62
N GLY A 763 9.61 -13.08 -10.98
CA GLY A 763 11.05 -12.85 -11.05
C GLY A 763 11.80 -13.89 -11.88
N PRO A 764 13.08 -13.64 -12.22
CA PRO A 764 13.90 -14.56 -13.02
C PRO A 764 14.20 -15.91 -12.33
N LEU A 765 13.95 -16.05 -11.02
CA LEU A 765 14.13 -17.29 -10.27
C LEU A 765 12.94 -17.50 -9.33
N LYS A 766 12.58 -18.75 -9.07
CA LYS A 766 11.52 -19.09 -8.09
C LYS A 766 11.85 -18.52 -6.72
N ARG A 767 10.85 -17.98 -6.02
CA ARG A 767 10.98 -17.49 -4.64
C ARG A 767 11.54 -18.55 -3.69
N SER A 768 11.21 -19.83 -3.88
CA SER A 768 11.79 -20.93 -3.09
C SER A 768 13.31 -21.04 -3.28
N SER A 769 13.78 -20.94 -4.51
CA SER A 769 15.20 -21.01 -4.86
C SER A 769 15.96 -19.77 -4.36
N ILE A 770 15.32 -18.60 -4.33
CA ILE A 770 15.87 -17.40 -3.65
C ILE A 770 16.04 -17.66 -2.16
N ARG A 771 15.03 -18.20 -1.48
CA ARG A 771 15.12 -18.51 -0.04
C ARG A 771 16.20 -19.55 0.25
N GLU A 772 16.35 -20.54 -0.62
CA GLU A 772 17.41 -21.56 -0.56
C GLU A 772 18.81 -20.95 -0.74
N MET A 773 18.98 -20.08 -1.73
CA MET A 773 20.23 -19.36 -2.01
C MET A 773 20.75 -18.59 -0.78
N GLN A 774 19.82 -18.12 0.05
CA GLN A 774 20.06 -17.30 1.24
C GLN A 774 20.23 -18.12 2.53
N GLN A 775 20.29 -19.46 2.48
CA GLN A 775 20.52 -20.29 3.66
C GLN A 775 22.01 -20.38 4.05
N PRO A 776 22.33 -20.62 5.34
CA PRO A 776 23.70 -20.76 5.83
C PRO A 776 24.31 -22.14 5.49
N TRP A 777 24.61 -22.39 4.22
CA TRP A 777 25.05 -23.70 3.72
C TRP A 777 26.45 -24.13 4.18
N ASN A 778 27.37 -23.19 4.38
CA ASN A 778 28.73 -23.47 4.81
C ASN A 778 29.11 -22.57 5.99
N PHE A 779 29.25 -23.16 7.18
CA PHE A 779 29.60 -22.41 8.38
C PHE A 779 31.00 -21.79 8.24
N ASN A 780 31.11 -20.50 8.54
CA ASN A 780 32.36 -19.76 8.47
C ASN A 780 32.91 -19.52 9.88
N THR A 781 32.17 -18.78 10.72
CA THR A 781 32.65 -18.40 12.04
C THR A 781 31.54 -18.04 13.02
N LEU A 782 31.84 -18.13 14.32
CA LEU A 782 31.06 -17.56 15.41
C LEU A 782 31.96 -16.57 16.17
N ASN A 783 31.61 -15.29 16.13
CA ASN A 783 32.26 -14.27 16.94
C ASN A 783 31.40 -13.96 18.17
N ALA A 784 31.69 -14.63 19.28
CA ALA A 784 30.99 -14.43 20.56
C ALA A 784 31.22 -13.05 21.19
N ARG A 785 32.20 -12.28 20.71
CA ARG A 785 32.56 -10.95 21.22
C ARG A 785 32.32 -9.85 20.18
N TYR A 786 31.52 -10.14 19.15
CA TYR A 786 31.17 -9.12 18.17
C TYR A 786 30.49 -7.94 18.88
N GLN A 787 30.85 -6.72 18.50
CA GLN A 787 30.29 -5.48 19.03
C GLN A 787 29.84 -4.64 17.84
N PHE A 788 28.57 -4.24 17.83
CA PHE A 788 28.10 -3.29 16.84
C PHE A 788 28.81 -1.94 17.05
N PRO A 789 29.17 -1.22 16.00
CA PRO A 789 29.88 0.04 16.18
C PRO A 789 29.00 1.05 16.92
N GLY A 790 29.50 1.57 18.04
CA GLY A 790 28.75 2.48 18.92
C GLY A 790 28.03 1.80 20.09
N GLU A 791 27.94 0.46 20.11
CA GLU A 791 27.44 -0.29 21.26
C GLU A 791 28.58 -0.64 22.24
N THR A 792 28.27 -0.60 23.54
CA THR A 792 29.21 -0.98 24.61
C THR A 792 29.14 -2.47 24.95
N SER A 793 28.04 -3.13 24.60
CA SER A 793 27.79 -4.53 24.91
C SER A 793 28.11 -5.42 23.72
N ALA A 794 28.60 -6.64 24.00
CA ALA A 794 28.80 -7.64 22.95
C ALA A 794 27.43 -8.16 22.46
N CYS A 795 27.30 -8.27 21.14
CA CYS A 795 26.21 -8.95 20.46
C CYS A 795 26.79 -10.06 19.58
N PRO A 796 26.88 -11.31 20.08
CA PRO A 796 27.41 -12.44 19.33
C PRO A 796 26.89 -12.52 17.89
N MET A 797 27.78 -12.81 16.94
CA MET A 797 27.46 -12.87 15.51
C MET A 797 27.92 -14.22 14.93
N VAL A 798 26.99 -14.95 14.33
CA VAL A 798 27.29 -16.13 13.50
C VAL A 798 27.41 -15.69 12.05
N ALA A 799 28.39 -16.22 11.34
CA ALA A 799 28.55 -16.05 9.91
C ALA A 799 28.66 -17.40 9.19
N ALA A 800 28.00 -17.48 8.05
CA ALA A 800 28.04 -18.60 7.12
C ALA A 800 28.00 -18.08 5.68
N TYR A 801 28.18 -18.99 4.73
CA TYR A 801 28.08 -18.70 3.31
C TYR A 801 26.95 -19.51 2.69
N GLY A 802 26.08 -18.84 1.95
CA GLY A 802 25.04 -19.43 1.12
C GLY A 802 25.55 -19.72 -0.29
N TYR A 803 24.72 -19.49 -1.31
CA TYR A 803 25.17 -19.58 -2.71
C TYR A 803 25.53 -18.19 -3.21
N GLY A 804 26.83 -17.88 -3.22
CA GLY A 804 27.33 -16.54 -3.62
C GLY A 804 26.92 -15.40 -2.69
N LEU A 805 26.46 -15.73 -1.48
CA LEU A 805 25.95 -14.79 -0.48
C LEU A 805 26.59 -15.05 0.88
N ARG A 806 26.97 -14.00 1.58
CA ARG A 806 27.23 -14.04 3.01
C ARG A 806 25.90 -14.06 3.75
N TRP A 807 25.82 -14.88 4.79
CA TRP A 807 24.71 -14.94 5.73
C TRP A 807 25.25 -14.68 7.12
N THR A 808 24.60 -13.79 7.87
CA THR A 808 24.91 -13.59 9.29
C THR A 808 23.65 -13.53 10.12
N ARG A 809 23.79 -13.91 11.40
CA ARG A 809 22.74 -13.76 12.41
C ARG A 809 23.34 -13.24 13.69
N ASP A 810 22.76 -12.18 14.23
CA ASP A 810 23.21 -11.55 15.46
C ASP A 810 22.44 -12.05 16.70
N CYS A 811 22.84 -11.56 17.87
CA CYS A 811 22.23 -11.90 19.16
C CYS A 811 20.78 -11.42 19.30
N LYS A 812 20.36 -10.41 18.52
CA LYS A 812 18.97 -9.93 18.47
C LYS A 812 18.12 -10.80 17.52
N GLY A 813 18.73 -11.86 16.94
CA GLY A 813 18.07 -12.79 16.02
C GLY A 813 17.95 -12.28 14.60
N ARG A 814 18.50 -11.09 14.28
CA ARG A 814 18.38 -10.45 12.96
C ARG A 814 19.23 -11.20 11.95
N VAL A 815 18.60 -11.66 10.87
CA VAL A 815 19.30 -12.30 9.75
C VAL A 815 19.65 -11.24 8.71
N MET A 816 20.92 -11.19 8.35
CA MET A 816 21.44 -10.33 7.29
C MET A 816 22.02 -11.19 6.18
N VAL A 817 21.69 -10.86 4.93
CA VAL A 817 22.14 -11.58 3.74
C VAL A 817 22.66 -10.59 2.72
N GLY A 818 23.78 -10.88 2.06
CA GLY A 818 24.32 -9.98 1.05
C GLY A 818 25.71 -10.38 0.60
N HIS A 819 26.49 -9.43 0.08
CA HIS A 819 27.88 -9.69 -0.26
C HIS A 819 28.70 -8.40 -0.28
N SER A 820 29.98 -8.48 0.08
CA SER A 820 30.96 -7.41 -0.12
C SER A 820 31.67 -7.54 -1.45
N GLY A 821 32.12 -6.46 -2.04
CA GLY A 821 33.03 -6.45 -3.18
C GLY A 821 34.30 -5.68 -2.83
N GLY A 822 35.44 -6.23 -3.24
CA GLY A 822 36.72 -5.56 -3.11
C GLY A 822 37.57 -5.90 -4.33
N LEU A 823 38.15 -4.88 -4.94
CA LEU A 823 39.14 -4.97 -6.02
C LEU A 823 40.10 -3.80 -5.89
N PRO A 824 41.27 -3.84 -6.55
CA PRO A 824 42.03 -2.63 -6.82
C PRO A 824 41.14 -1.55 -7.42
N GLY A 825 41.04 -0.41 -6.74
CA GLY A 825 40.23 0.73 -7.13
C GLY A 825 38.83 0.80 -6.52
N PHE A 826 38.30 -0.27 -5.91
CA PHE A 826 36.89 -0.31 -5.51
C PHE A 826 36.65 -1.07 -4.20
N GLY A 827 35.62 -0.64 -3.48
CA GLY A 827 35.06 -1.35 -2.33
C GLY A 827 33.56 -1.10 -2.25
N THR A 828 32.80 -2.18 -2.20
CA THR A 828 31.34 -2.17 -2.33
C THR A 828 30.71 -3.13 -1.34
N ASN A 829 29.46 -2.89 -0.97
CA ASN A 829 28.70 -3.84 -0.18
C ASN A 829 27.21 -3.66 -0.41
N TRP A 830 26.48 -4.76 -0.38
CA TRP A 830 25.05 -4.76 -0.17
C TRP A 830 24.67 -5.77 0.92
N THR A 831 23.61 -5.43 1.65
CA THR A 831 23.04 -6.27 2.71
C THR A 831 21.54 -6.06 2.75
N ILE A 832 20.78 -7.14 2.79
CA ILE A 832 19.33 -7.16 3.04
C ILE A 832 19.03 -7.82 4.37
N LEU A 833 17.92 -7.41 4.97
CA LEU A 833 17.28 -8.04 6.11
C LEU A 833 15.95 -8.60 5.62
N PRO A 834 15.91 -9.87 5.18
CA PRO A 834 14.72 -10.48 4.61
C PRO A 834 13.50 -10.34 5.52
N ASP A 835 13.66 -10.57 6.82
CA ASP A 835 12.53 -10.48 7.74
C ASP A 835 11.97 -9.07 7.86
N TYR A 836 12.76 -8.02 7.60
CA TYR A 836 12.32 -6.62 7.73
C TYR A 836 11.90 -6.00 6.40
N GLY A 837 12.22 -6.64 5.27
CA GLY A 837 11.99 -6.06 3.95
C GLY A 837 12.90 -4.86 3.65
N ILE A 838 14.04 -4.75 4.34
CA ILE A 838 14.98 -3.63 4.24
C ILE A 838 16.27 -4.09 3.54
N GLY A 839 16.89 -3.22 2.75
CA GLY A 839 18.20 -3.42 2.16
C GLY A 839 19.03 -2.15 2.14
N VAL A 840 20.34 -2.28 2.18
CA VAL A 840 21.30 -1.18 2.04
C VAL A 840 22.38 -1.57 1.05
N VAL A 841 22.80 -0.63 0.21
CA VAL A 841 23.88 -0.80 -0.75
C VAL A 841 24.78 0.42 -0.75
N CYS A 842 26.09 0.21 -0.86
CA CYS A 842 27.09 1.26 -0.87
C CYS A 842 28.23 0.90 -1.83
N PHE A 843 28.57 1.82 -2.72
CA PHE A 843 29.70 1.72 -3.64
C PHE A 843 30.69 2.85 -3.41
N ALA A 844 31.97 2.52 -3.32
CA ALA A 844 33.06 3.48 -3.26
C ALA A 844 34.16 3.13 -4.26
N ASN A 845 34.77 4.15 -4.87
CA ASN A 845 35.86 4.01 -5.83
C ASN A 845 37.25 4.15 -5.18
N LEU A 846 37.41 3.49 -4.03
CA LEU A 846 38.69 3.33 -3.37
C LEU A 846 39.01 1.84 -3.19
N THR A 847 40.27 1.47 -3.46
CA THR A 847 40.81 0.11 -3.28
C THR A 847 40.42 -0.46 -1.91
N TYR A 848 39.59 -1.51 -1.92
CA TYR A 848 39.13 -2.22 -0.72
C TYR A 848 38.44 -1.31 0.33
N ALA A 849 37.69 -0.30 -0.12
CA ALA A 849 36.88 0.53 0.75
C ALA A 849 35.97 -0.31 1.68
N SER A 850 35.85 0.08 2.94
CA SER A 850 35.16 -0.67 3.99
C SER A 850 33.64 -0.45 3.97
N ALA A 851 33.01 -0.73 2.82
CA ALA A 851 31.58 -0.53 2.62
C ALA A 851 30.71 -1.43 3.52
N THR A 852 31.20 -2.62 3.90
CA THR A 852 30.48 -3.52 4.83
C THR A 852 30.31 -2.90 6.21
N TYR A 853 31.37 -2.29 6.76
CA TYR A 853 31.31 -1.68 8.09
C TYR A 853 30.22 -0.60 8.17
N ILE A 854 30.21 0.32 7.20
CA ILE A 854 29.26 1.44 7.22
C ILE A 854 27.81 0.97 7.01
N ASN A 855 27.59 -0.04 6.16
CA ASN A 855 26.27 -0.62 5.97
C ASN A 855 25.74 -1.28 7.26
N THR A 856 26.59 -1.94 8.04
CA THR A 856 26.19 -2.50 9.35
C THR A 856 25.78 -1.41 10.33
N VAL A 857 26.52 -0.30 10.41
CA VAL A 857 26.15 0.87 11.24
C VAL A 857 24.80 1.44 10.83
N VAL A 858 24.60 1.60 9.52
CA VAL A 858 23.38 2.17 8.94
C VAL A 858 22.18 1.29 9.19
N ILE A 859 22.29 -0.03 9.03
CA ILE A 859 21.21 -0.98 9.34
C ILE A 859 20.78 -0.84 10.81
N ASP A 860 21.73 -0.88 11.74
CA ASP A 860 21.44 -0.83 13.17
C ASP A 860 20.77 0.51 13.55
N THR A 861 21.36 1.62 13.08
CA THR A 861 20.80 2.97 13.28
C THR A 861 19.40 3.12 12.68
N LEU A 862 19.19 2.60 11.46
CA LEU A 862 17.91 2.69 10.77
C LEU A 862 16.82 1.93 11.54
N LEU A 863 17.12 0.72 12.03
CA LEU A 863 16.16 -0.06 12.82
C LEU A 863 15.81 0.63 14.13
N ASP A 864 16.81 1.17 14.85
CA ASP A 864 16.61 1.84 16.13
C ASP A 864 15.78 3.14 15.99
N LEU A 865 16.10 4.00 15.01
CA LEU A 865 15.39 5.26 14.82
C LEU A 865 13.97 5.07 14.28
N THR A 866 13.75 4.05 13.45
CA THR A 866 12.44 3.82 12.84
C THR A 866 11.52 2.95 13.69
N GLY A 867 12.09 2.15 14.61
CA GLY A 867 11.37 1.11 15.34
C GLY A 867 10.81 0.03 14.40
N ALA A 868 11.48 -0.23 13.28
CA ALA A 868 11.04 -1.23 12.31
C ALA A 868 11.05 -2.63 12.94
N THR A 869 9.95 -3.36 12.75
CA THR A 869 9.78 -4.73 13.24
C THR A 869 9.85 -5.73 12.08
N PRO A 870 10.13 -7.02 12.36
CA PRO A 870 9.99 -8.08 11.38
C PRO A 870 8.59 -8.09 10.75
N ARG A 871 8.52 -8.44 9.46
CA ARG A 871 7.30 -8.67 8.71
C ARG A 871 6.55 -9.84 9.36
N PRO A 872 5.24 -9.71 9.60
CA PRO A 872 4.47 -10.79 10.21
C PRO A 872 4.47 -12.02 9.30
N ILE A 873 4.58 -13.20 9.93
CA ILE A 873 4.30 -14.47 9.26
C ILE A 873 2.76 -14.59 9.16
N PRO A 874 2.19 -14.86 7.97
CA PRO A 874 0.75 -15.07 7.84
C PRO A 874 0.29 -16.28 8.67
N VAL A 875 -0.84 -16.17 9.38
CA VAL A 875 -1.42 -17.32 10.08
C VAL A 875 -2.03 -18.27 9.05
N THR A 876 -1.79 -19.57 9.22
CA THR A 876 -2.42 -20.59 8.38
C THR A 876 -3.86 -20.86 8.84
N PRO A 877 -4.79 -21.21 7.92
CA PRO A 877 -6.17 -21.54 8.31
C PRO A 877 -6.26 -22.64 9.37
N ILE A 878 -5.37 -23.63 9.32
CA ILE A 878 -5.35 -24.73 10.29
C ILE A 878 -4.89 -24.28 11.68
N LEU A 879 -3.91 -23.37 11.78
CA LEU A 879 -3.50 -22.81 13.07
C LEU A 879 -4.64 -22.01 13.70
N ASP A 880 -5.31 -21.14 12.93
CA ASP A 880 -6.44 -20.36 13.46
C ASP A 880 -7.62 -21.25 13.86
N GLN A 881 -7.90 -22.30 13.08
CA GLN A 881 -8.90 -23.31 13.44
C GLN A 881 -8.57 -23.99 14.78
N ARG A 882 -7.36 -24.53 14.93
CA ARG A 882 -6.97 -25.23 16.16
C ARG A 882 -6.89 -24.31 17.37
N LYS A 883 -6.51 -23.05 17.17
CA LYS A 883 -6.64 -22.01 18.21
C LYS A 883 -8.09 -21.88 18.67
N LYS A 884 -9.05 -21.71 17.75
CA LYS A 884 -10.48 -21.54 18.09
C LYS A 884 -11.01 -22.74 18.88
N GLU A 885 -10.67 -23.95 18.44
CA GLU A 885 -11.03 -25.19 19.13
C GLU A 885 -10.39 -25.27 20.52
N LEU A 886 -9.09 -24.95 20.64
CA LEU A 886 -8.38 -24.93 21.93
C LEU A 886 -8.98 -23.90 22.91
N VAL A 887 -9.26 -22.69 22.44
CA VAL A 887 -9.89 -21.62 23.24
C VAL A 887 -11.25 -22.09 23.78
N ALA A 888 -12.04 -22.82 23.00
CA ALA A 888 -13.34 -23.33 23.44
C ALA A 888 -13.23 -24.33 24.61
N PHE A 889 -12.06 -24.95 24.82
CA PHE A 889 -11.81 -25.85 25.94
C PHE A 889 -11.24 -25.11 27.16
N LEU A 890 -10.70 -23.91 27.05
CA LEU A 890 -10.08 -23.21 28.18
C LEU A 890 -11.10 -22.42 29.01
N PRO A 891 -10.94 -22.35 30.36
CA PRO A 891 -9.94 -23.05 31.18
C PRO A 891 -10.40 -24.44 31.68
N ASP A 892 -11.62 -24.87 31.36
CA ASP A 892 -12.28 -26.01 32.02
C ASP A 892 -11.90 -27.40 31.48
N TRP A 893 -11.35 -27.45 30.26
CA TRP A 893 -11.03 -28.66 29.49
C TRP A 893 -12.21 -29.65 29.38
N GLN A 894 -13.43 -29.14 29.38
CA GLN A 894 -14.63 -29.97 29.34
C GLN A 894 -14.80 -30.63 27.97
N ASN A 895 -14.98 -31.95 27.94
CA ASN A 895 -15.16 -32.77 26.73
C ASN A 895 -14.01 -32.71 25.71
N ALA A 896 -12.84 -32.17 26.08
CA ALA A 896 -11.69 -32.04 25.18
C ALA A 896 -11.18 -33.40 24.68
N THR A 897 -11.30 -34.46 25.48
CA THR A 897 -10.90 -35.84 25.12
C THR A 897 -11.72 -36.46 23.98
N ASN A 898 -12.90 -35.92 23.69
CA ASN A 898 -13.78 -36.39 22.61
C ASN A 898 -13.61 -35.57 21.32
N SER A 899 -12.65 -34.64 21.30
CA SER A 899 -12.44 -33.73 20.18
C SER A 899 -11.40 -34.29 19.20
N ASP A 900 -11.70 -34.21 17.91
CA ASP A 900 -10.74 -34.48 16.83
C ASP A 900 -9.66 -33.39 16.67
N ALA A 901 -9.63 -32.41 17.60
CA ALA A 901 -8.64 -31.35 17.65
C ALA A 901 -7.28 -31.80 18.16
N PHE A 902 -7.21 -32.87 18.94
CA PHE A 902 -5.99 -33.29 19.63
C PHE A 902 -5.40 -34.55 19.00
N ALA A 903 -4.08 -34.64 18.98
CA ALA A 903 -3.35 -35.83 18.56
C ALA A 903 -3.72 -37.03 19.43
N ASP A 904 -3.65 -38.24 18.88
CA ASP A 904 -4.07 -39.46 19.56
C ASP A 904 -3.28 -39.70 20.87
N ASN A 905 -2.03 -39.22 20.95
CA ASN A 905 -1.20 -39.29 22.14
C ASN A 905 -1.35 -38.09 23.09
N PHE A 906 -2.01 -37.01 22.70
CA PHE A 906 -2.04 -35.77 23.48
C PHE A 906 -2.51 -35.99 24.92
N PHE A 907 -3.63 -36.68 25.12
CA PHE A 907 -4.16 -36.94 26.47
C PHE A 907 -3.47 -38.10 27.21
N LEU A 908 -2.54 -38.79 26.57
CA LEU A 908 -1.63 -39.73 27.24
C LEU A 908 -0.46 -38.97 27.89
N ASP A 909 -0.05 -37.85 27.29
CA ASP A 909 1.04 -36.99 27.76
C ASP A 909 0.54 -35.84 28.66
N TYR A 910 -0.66 -35.33 28.38
CA TYR A 910 -1.30 -34.21 29.08
C TYR A 910 -2.62 -34.62 29.73
N PHE A 911 -2.58 -34.91 31.03
CA PHE A 911 -3.74 -35.40 31.76
C PHE A 911 -4.82 -34.30 31.96
N PRO A 912 -6.11 -34.54 31.60
CA PRO A 912 -7.17 -33.54 31.64
C PRO A 912 -7.35 -32.81 32.97
N ASP A 913 -7.23 -33.50 34.10
CA ASP A 913 -7.37 -32.88 35.42
C ASP A 913 -6.21 -31.95 35.77
N SER A 914 -4.99 -32.29 35.32
CA SER A 914 -3.81 -31.43 35.46
C SER A 914 -3.93 -30.18 34.59
N LEU A 915 -4.32 -30.35 33.32
CA LEU A 915 -4.58 -29.26 32.38
C LEU A 915 -5.64 -28.28 32.91
N ARG A 916 -6.75 -28.81 33.43
CA ARG A 916 -7.82 -28.01 34.07
C ARG A 916 -7.31 -27.25 35.27
N LYS A 917 -6.55 -27.91 36.15
CA LYS A 917 -6.02 -27.26 37.37
C LYS A 917 -5.07 -26.12 37.03
N GLU A 918 -4.15 -26.34 36.10
CA GLU A 918 -3.18 -25.34 35.64
C GLU A 918 -3.87 -24.14 34.98
N ALA A 919 -4.74 -24.42 33.98
CA ALA A 919 -5.45 -23.35 33.29
C ALA A 919 -6.34 -22.54 34.25
N LYS A 920 -7.09 -23.19 35.16
CA LYS A 920 -7.92 -22.47 36.15
C LYS A 920 -7.10 -21.58 37.08
N ASP A 921 -5.95 -22.04 37.57
CA ASP A 921 -5.08 -21.23 38.41
C ASP A 921 -4.58 -19.98 37.68
N ILE A 922 -4.14 -20.13 36.43
CA ILE A 922 -3.68 -19.02 35.60
C ILE A 922 -4.82 -18.04 35.29
N PHE A 923 -5.99 -18.53 34.86
CA PHE A 923 -7.15 -17.68 34.57
C PHE A 923 -7.66 -16.94 35.81
N THR A 924 -7.69 -17.60 36.97
CA THR A 924 -8.06 -16.96 38.25
C THR A 924 -7.13 -15.80 38.59
N LYS A 925 -5.82 -15.97 38.37
CA LYS A 925 -4.82 -14.92 38.58
C LYS A 925 -4.91 -13.78 37.57
N ALA A 926 -5.31 -14.08 36.33
CA ALA A 926 -5.50 -13.10 35.27
C ALA A 926 -6.75 -12.22 35.49
N GLY A 927 -7.77 -12.71 36.19
CA GLY A 927 -9.03 -11.98 36.43
C GLY A 927 -10.00 -12.11 35.26
N ALA A 928 -10.97 -11.20 35.14
CA ALA A 928 -11.91 -11.25 34.03
C ALA A 928 -11.18 -11.07 32.70
N ILE A 929 -11.54 -11.89 31.69
CA ILE A 929 -10.92 -11.82 30.37
C ILE A 929 -11.47 -10.59 29.64
N LYS A 930 -10.57 -9.69 29.25
CA LYS A 930 -10.86 -8.52 28.44
C LYS A 930 -10.89 -8.86 26.95
N SER A 931 -9.90 -9.64 26.49
CA SER A 931 -9.75 -9.95 25.07
C SER A 931 -8.98 -11.26 24.84
N ILE A 932 -9.17 -11.86 23.66
CA ILE A 932 -8.36 -12.96 23.16
C ILE A 932 -7.67 -12.48 21.88
N GLY A 933 -6.36 -12.33 21.95
CA GLY A 933 -5.51 -11.90 20.84
C GLY A 933 -5.52 -12.88 19.67
N THR A 934 -5.02 -12.42 18.52
CA THR A 934 -4.86 -13.24 17.31
C THR A 934 -3.76 -14.29 17.48
N MET A 935 -3.74 -15.27 16.57
CA MET A 935 -2.64 -16.21 16.51
C MET A 935 -1.37 -15.48 16.04
N VAL A 936 -0.25 -15.73 16.71
CA VAL A 936 1.09 -15.29 16.35
C VAL A 936 1.85 -16.54 15.90
N PRO A 937 2.04 -16.76 14.59
CA PRO A 937 2.65 -17.96 14.08
C PRO A 937 4.17 -17.91 14.22
N GLU A 938 4.76 -18.99 14.72
CA GLU A 938 6.20 -19.24 14.65
C GLU A 938 6.56 -19.89 13.30
N ASN A 939 5.65 -20.73 12.77
CA ASN A 939 5.68 -21.29 11.44
C ASN A 939 4.25 -21.71 11.03
N ASN A 940 4.10 -22.49 9.95
CA ASN A 940 2.78 -22.89 9.44
C ASN A 940 1.95 -23.79 10.37
N LEU A 941 2.58 -24.45 11.35
CA LEU A 941 2.00 -25.48 12.21
C LEU A 941 2.31 -25.25 13.71
N ARG A 942 2.88 -24.10 14.07
CA ARG A 942 3.18 -23.74 15.46
C ARG A 942 3.01 -22.26 15.68
N GLY A 943 2.56 -21.89 16.88
CA GLY A 943 2.73 -20.54 17.40
C GLY A 943 2.02 -20.36 18.73
N TYR A 944 1.71 -19.11 19.05
CA TYR A 944 1.05 -18.77 20.31
C TYR A 944 -0.02 -17.69 20.11
N PHE A 945 -0.87 -17.49 21.10
CA PHE A 945 -1.78 -16.35 21.18
C PHE A 945 -1.87 -15.85 22.62
N LEU A 946 -2.24 -14.59 22.77
CA LEU A 946 -2.37 -13.94 24.08
C LEU A 946 -3.84 -13.85 24.49
N ILE A 947 -4.13 -14.01 25.77
CA ILE A 947 -5.43 -13.75 26.38
C ILE A 947 -5.21 -12.66 27.43
N GLU A 948 -5.83 -11.50 27.23
CA GLU A 948 -5.67 -10.36 28.15
C GLU A 948 -6.71 -10.46 29.27
N GLY A 949 -6.25 -10.58 30.50
CA GLY A 949 -7.06 -10.46 31.70
C GLY A 949 -7.04 -9.05 32.30
N GLU A 950 -7.88 -8.81 33.29
CA GLU A 950 -7.86 -7.58 34.08
C GLU A 950 -6.53 -7.31 34.79
N LYS A 951 -5.88 -8.38 35.26
CA LYS A 951 -4.72 -8.32 36.16
C LYS A 951 -3.43 -8.85 35.53
N ALA A 952 -3.52 -9.71 34.52
CA ALA A 952 -2.36 -10.27 33.83
C ALA A 952 -2.73 -10.78 32.42
N THR A 953 -1.72 -10.92 31.57
CA THR A 953 -1.86 -11.53 30.25
C THR A 953 -1.45 -13.01 30.33
N ILE A 954 -2.18 -13.87 29.62
CA ILE A 954 -1.88 -15.29 29.49
C ILE A 954 -1.34 -15.51 28.08
N GLU A 955 -0.23 -16.25 27.96
CA GLU A 955 0.26 -16.76 26.69
C GLU A 955 -0.12 -18.24 26.58
N VAL A 956 -0.71 -18.62 25.46
CA VAL A 956 -1.02 -20.00 25.11
C VAL A 956 -0.27 -20.36 23.83
N ARG A 957 0.63 -21.33 23.90
CA ARG A 957 1.39 -21.86 22.76
C ARG A 957 0.93 -23.28 22.43
N PHE A 958 0.89 -23.60 21.14
CA PHE A 958 0.65 -24.98 20.69
C PHE A 958 1.39 -25.34 19.40
N THR A 959 1.68 -26.63 19.24
CA THR A 959 2.26 -27.22 18.03
C THR A 959 1.27 -28.23 17.42
N LEU A 960 1.16 -28.26 16.10
CA LEU A 960 0.31 -29.19 15.36
C LEU A 960 1.09 -30.38 14.77
N THR A 961 0.42 -31.53 14.63
CA THR A 961 0.94 -32.78 14.04
C THR A 961 1.21 -32.63 12.53
N PRO A 962 2.05 -33.51 11.94
CA PRO A 962 2.26 -33.54 10.50
C PRO A 962 1.11 -34.19 9.70
N GLU A 963 0.08 -34.72 10.36
CA GLU A 963 -1.05 -35.38 9.69
C GLU A 963 -2.00 -34.37 9.01
N THR A 964 -2.95 -34.85 8.22
CA THR A 964 -3.96 -34.01 7.54
C THR A 964 -5.37 -34.50 7.87
N PRO A 965 -6.22 -33.71 8.56
CA PRO A 965 -5.93 -32.38 9.10
C PRO A 965 -4.98 -32.42 10.31
N ALA A 966 -4.09 -31.44 10.42
CA ALA A 966 -3.14 -31.36 11.53
C ALA A 966 -3.89 -31.16 12.87
N LYS A 967 -3.47 -31.85 13.93
CA LYS A 967 -4.08 -31.85 15.28
C LYS A 967 -3.10 -31.29 16.32
N ILE A 968 -3.58 -30.81 17.46
CA ILE A 968 -2.75 -30.29 18.55
C ILE A 968 -1.98 -31.44 19.20
N GLN A 969 -0.65 -31.40 19.15
CA GLN A 969 0.24 -32.39 19.79
C GLN A 969 0.96 -31.86 21.02
N GLU A 970 1.11 -30.54 21.13
CA GLU A 970 1.83 -29.89 22.23
C GLU A 970 1.06 -28.65 22.66
N TYR A 971 1.03 -28.41 23.96
CA TYR A 971 0.34 -27.30 24.59
C TYR A 971 1.18 -26.74 25.73
N GLU A 972 1.30 -25.42 25.80
CA GLU A 972 1.89 -24.68 26.91
C GLU A 972 0.99 -23.47 27.23
N ILE A 973 0.74 -23.23 28.52
CA ILE A 973 0.04 -22.05 29.01
C ILE A 973 0.84 -21.41 30.14
N ARG A 974 1.02 -20.10 30.08
CA ARG A 974 1.72 -19.37 31.14
C ARG A 974 1.17 -17.97 31.31
N ARG A 975 1.35 -17.42 32.50
CA ARG A 975 1.08 -16.01 32.80
C ARG A 975 2.33 -15.19 32.49
N LEU A 976 2.17 -14.11 31.72
CA LEU A 976 3.22 -13.13 31.42
C LEU A 976 3.36 -12.08 32.52
#